data_AF-A0A0N4ZAV5-F1
#
_entry.id   AF-A0A0N4ZAV5-F1
#
_cell.length_a   1.000
_cell.length_b   1.000
_cell.length_c   1.000
_cell.angle_alpha   90.00
_cell.angle_beta   90.00
_cell.angle_gamma   90.00
#
_symmetry.space_group_name_H-M   'P 1'
#
loop_
_entity.id
_entity.type
_entity.pdbx_description
1 polymer ?
#
loop_
_entity_poly.entity_id
_entity_poly.type
_entity_poly.pdbx_seq_one_letter_code
_entity_poly.pdbx_strand_id
1 'polypeptide(L)'
;MVPYFDQEKQTSCNCFSPSKFPYSICNSTGNNGPEMPRILNSQSNERLQFVKKHEDNDDDDDIHNNEIKKETEYKKISSGLRKDDENAQDSAPSGNDILNEGSGDGSRINGAPAEASEDLIGKEHDAETDENTEGLCVDKHDLCKFWSTIGECTSNKDWMTKNCAISCNFCNGSALCIDRHRLCSFWAAINECDTNGVWMLSNCALSCKACKGKPTNDISENGRNTDIVFSESDCTFVQTNEEIVKRRHISISDVRSSNGKFGCVTSLPPNDCRKNLCYHLKYRTFDGSCNNIDEPLWGAAFTPFIRLKRAIYDDGFSAPVASFAAVRPSAREASRLLLSSSAEVTTKSNALLMQWGQFLAHDMSKTTMLNNQECATCTTNQGRCFSVMLSRADPTFGRFQCLPVARSTPICGSGTDMDNGREQYNENTAFIDASLIYGSSIKDQFLFRRGAFLKTKIIKGRVFPQVDANNNIVGGDDRANIFVGLAALHTLMTRQHNRIALALQKINPHWDADRVFHESRKLVGAIVQKITYKEYLPRLLGKRTRIILGPYEGYDERINPSIANEFTGCAFRFGHGMIQEFYPFLNENFDQVGGVPFNDGMFKSGHILNNGIDPLIRGLLTLPTKMPQRLTLAVTERIFGNSDLGSINIQRGRDHGIPGYVAWRKFCNLPEVKDFDDLNTTISSGVIRNNLKLLYKHVENIDMYIGSLLEDPVDGAMFGPTLLCVVGKQFKNLRDGDRFYYENKKIFTPEQIEAINNITLSRVLCDSGENLIHVPKEGFNQVKAEDLIPCNTLQQINLTPWKTTM
;
A
#
# COMPACT_ATOMS: atom_id res chain seq x y z
N MET A 1 44.09 -14.68 22.10
CA MET A 1 44.76 -14.21 23.34
C MET A 1 43.68 -13.86 24.34
N VAL A 2 43.89 -14.25 25.60
CA VAL A 2 43.00 -13.95 26.75
C VAL A 2 43.52 -12.66 27.45
N PRO A 3 42.74 -12.01 28.32
CA PRO A 3 42.72 -12.36 29.76
C PRO A 3 41.27 -12.45 30.31
N TYR A 4 40.85 -13.43 31.12
CA TYR A 4 41.35 -13.95 32.39
C TYR A 4 41.40 -12.91 33.52
N PHE A 5 40.37 -12.94 34.37
CA PHE A 5 40.50 -12.74 35.81
C PHE A 5 39.58 -13.73 36.52
N ASP A 6 40.11 -14.33 37.58
CA ASP A 6 39.55 -15.49 38.26
C ASP A 6 39.84 -15.33 39.75
N GLN A 7 38.87 -15.53 40.63
CA GLN A 7 39.11 -16.06 41.99
C GLN A 7 37.82 -16.41 42.73
N GLU A 8 37.85 -17.61 43.30
CA GLU A 8 36.78 -18.24 44.09
C GLU A 8 36.71 -17.69 45.54
N LYS A 9 35.56 -17.91 46.19
CA LYS A 9 35.57 -18.54 47.53
C LYS A 9 34.25 -19.24 47.87
N GLN A 10 34.37 -20.45 48.41
CA GLN A 10 33.28 -21.35 48.81
C GLN A 10 32.78 -21.03 50.23
N THR A 11 31.52 -21.38 50.58
CA THR A 11 31.18 -22.48 51.52
C THR A 11 29.68 -22.55 51.92
N SER A 12 29.21 -23.78 52.21
CA SER A 12 27.95 -24.20 52.88
C SER A 12 26.60 -23.69 52.31
N CYS A 13 25.76 -24.53 51.68
CA CYS A 13 24.99 -25.68 52.20
C CYS A 13 23.79 -25.32 53.09
N ASN A 14 22.57 -25.56 52.57
CA ASN A 14 21.54 -26.30 53.32
C ASN A 14 20.53 -26.96 52.36
N CYS A 15 20.14 -28.20 52.64
CA CYS A 15 19.25 -29.01 51.81
C CYS A 15 17.83 -29.01 52.39
N PHE A 16 16.79 -28.93 51.54
CA PHE A 16 15.46 -29.48 51.89
C PHE A 16 14.62 -29.86 50.66
N SER A 17 14.50 -31.17 50.45
CA SER A 17 13.47 -31.91 49.68
C SER A 17 13.67 -33.38 50.08
N PRO A 18 12.65 -34.25 50.25
CA PRO A 18 11.80 -34.68 49.12
C PRO A 18 10.36 -35.16 49.45
N SER A 19 9.52 -35.39 48.42
CA SER A 19 8.67 -36.60 48.21
C SER A 19 7.47 -36.33 47.26
N LYS A 20 6.88 -37.30 46.54
CA LYS A 20 7.33 -38.61 46.00
C LYS A 20 6.41 -39.03 44.82
N PHE A 21 6.99 -39.77 43.87
CA PHE A 21 6.37 -40.61 42.80
C PHE A 21 5.58 -41.82 43.40
N PRO A 22 4.74 -42.64 42.67
CA PRO A 22 5.27 -43.52 41.59
C PRO A 22 4.39 -44.22 40.50
N TYR A 23 5.13 -44.64 39.45
CA TYR A 23 5.11 -45.89 38.63
C TYR A 23 3.89 -46.43 37.84
N SER A 24 4.13 -46.76 36.56
CA SER A 24 4.42 -48.16 36.14
C SER A 24 5.23 -48.22 34.81
N ILE A 25 5.87 -49.37 34.53
CA ILE A 25 6.85 -49.62 33.45
C ILE A 25 6.52 -50.97 32.79
N CYS A 26 6.80 -51.12 31.48
CA CYS A 26 7.23 -52.41 30.91
C CYS A 26 8.25 -52.21 29.77
N ASN A 27 9.32 -53.00 29.79
CA ASN A 27 10.41 -53.03 28.81
C ASN A 27 10.27 -54.24 27.85
N SER A 28 10.90 -54.16 26.67
CA SER A 28 11.62 -55.31 26.10
C SER A 28 12.83 -54.85 25.26
N THR A 29 13.87 -55.69 25.24
CA THR A 29 15.27 -55.39 24.86
C THR A 29 15.68 -55.98 23.50
N GLY A 30 16.77 -55.49 22.87
CA GLY A 30 17.39 -56.17 21.72
C GLY A 30 18.63 -55.49 21.11
N ASN A 31 19.82 -55.73 21.66
CA ASN A 31 21.14 -55.25 21.20
C ASN A 31 21.50 -55.58 19.73
N ASN A 32 22.22 -54.67 19.04
CA ASN A 32 23.66 -54.83 18.68
C ASN A 32 24.14 -53.73 17.69
N GLY A 33 25.33 -53.18 17.91
CA GLY A 33 26.18 -52.56 16.87
C GLY A 33 27.35 -53.50 16.50
N PRO A 34 28.49 -53.03 15.94
CA PRO A 34 28.87 -51.64 15.65
C PRO A 34 29.55 -51.45 14.25
N GLU A 35 30.32 -50.35 14.13
CA GLU A 35 31.47 -50.08 13.23
C GLU A 35 31.33 -49.05 12.07
N MET A 36 32.15 -48.01 12.16
CA MET A 36 32.65 -47.19 11.04
C MET A 36 33.84 -47.89 10.37
N PRO A 37 34.25 -47.43 9.18
CA PRO A 37 35.58 -46.80 9.18
C PRO A 37 35.66 -45.46 8.43
N ARG A 38 36.53 -44.56 8.92
CA ARG A 38 37.17 -43.50 8.13
C ARG A 38 38.39 -44.10 7.42
N ILE A 39 38.76 -43.64 6.20
CA ILE A 39 40.17 -43.48 5.78
C ILE A 39 40.33 -42.66 4.48
N LEU A 40 41.15 -41.60 4.61
CA LEU A 40 42.12 -40.93 3.71
C LEU A 40 41.84 -40.49 2.24
N ASN A 41 42.44 -39.33 1.95
CA ASN A 41 42.76 -38.74 0.65
C ASN A 41 43.68 -39.60 -0.23
N SER A 42 43.63 -39.38 -1.55
CA SER A 42 44.83 -39.23 -2.39
C SER A 42 44.60 -38.30 -3.59
N GLN A 43 45.62 -37.51 -3.93
CA GLN A 43 45.71 -36.78 -5.20
C GLN A 43 46.51 -37.61 -6.21
N SER A 44 46.20 -37.53 -7.49
CA SER A 44 47.21 -37.32 -8.55
C SER A 44 46.56 -37.00 -9.91
N ASN A 45 47.27 -36.18 -10.71
CA ASN A 45 47.01 -36.03 -12.14
C ASN A 45 47.53 -37.26 -12.90
N GLU A 46 47.02 -37.51 -14.11
CA GLU A 46 47.91 -37.49 -15.28
C GLU A 46 47.17 -37.23 -16.60
N ARG A 47 47.90 -36.63 -17.56
CA ARG A 47 47.44 -36.37 -18.94
C ARG A 47 47.85 -37.53 -19.83
N LEU A 48 47.12 -37.74 -20.92
CA LEU A 48 47.73 -38.20 -22.17
C LEU A 48 47.02 -37.60 -23.39
N GLN A 49 47.80 -36.96 -24.26
CA GLN A 49 47.38 -36.46 -25.58
C GLN A 49 47.80 -37.47 -26.65
N PHE A 50 47.00 -37.64 -27.71
CA PHE A 50 47.44 -37.78 -29.10
C PHE A 50 46.21 -37.41 -29.97
N VAL A 51 46.13 -36.37 -30.82
CA VAL A 51 47.01 -35.72 -31.80
C VAL A 51 46.72 -36.18 -33.25
N LYS A 52 46.07 -35.28 -34.00
CA LYS A 52 46.08 -35.10 -35.48
C LYS A 52 45.45 -36.26 -36.31
N LYS A 53 45.04 -36.06 -37.57
CA LYS A 53 45.50 -35.07 -38.58
C LYS A 53 44.48 -34.91 -39.73
N HIS A 54 44.31 -33.68 -40.25
CA HIS A 54 43.92 -33.23 -41.63
C HIS A 54 42.87 -34.03 -42.45
N GLU A 55 42.28 -33.58 -43.56
CA GLU A 55 42.47 -32.53 -44.60
C GLU A 55 41.05 -32.31 -45.20
N ASP A 56 40.64 -31.28 -45.94
CA ASP A 56 41.10 -29.89 -46.21
C ASP A 56 40.04 -29.24 -47.15
N ASN A 57 40.07 -27.90 -47.32
CA ASN A 57 39.59 -27.11 -48.49
C ASN A 57 38.06 -26.99 -48.82
N ASP A 58 37.47 -25.85 -49.19
CA ASP A 58 37.95 -24.49 -49.57
C ASP A 58 36.76 -23.50 -49.69
N ASP A 59 37.04 -22.20 -49.46
CA ASP A 59 36.57 -20.99 -50.18
C ASP A 59 35.07 -20.57 -50.25
N ASP A 60 34.67 -19.29 -50.10
CA ASP A 60 35.38 -18.11 -49.55
C ASP A 60 34.40 -16.95 -49.20
N ASP A 61 34.96 -15.85 -48.67
CA ASP A 61 34.46 -14.45 -48.65
C ASP A 61 33.33 -14.00 -47.69
N ASP A 62 33.77 -13.47 -46.53
CA ASP A 62 33.72 -12.04 -46.18
C ASP A 62 32.38 -11.27 -45.92
N ILE A 63 32.28 -10.38 -44.89
CA ILE A 63 33.20 -10.06 -43.78
C ILE A 63 32.44 -9.40 -42.59
N HIS A 64 32.83 -9.76 -41.35
CA HIS A 64 33.08 -8.91 -40.15
C HIS A 64 32.10 -7.77 -39.73
N ASN A 65 32.04 -7.28 -38.49
CA ASN A 65 32.44 -7.66 -37.11
C ASN A 65 32.00 -6.45 -36.23
N ASN A 66 31.87 -6.49 -34.90
CA ASN A 66 31.79 -7.56 -33.92
C ASN A 66 31.06 -6.98 -32.67
N GLU A 67 30.60 -7.85 -31.76
CA GLU A 67 30.26 -7.42 -30.41
C GLU A 67 31.54 -7.16 -29.57
N ILE A 68 31.37 -6.96 -28.25
CA ILE A 68 32.42 -6.95 -27.21
C ILE A 68 33.22 -5.64 -27.08
N LYS A 69 32.69 -4.72 -26.26
CA LYS A 69 33.37 -4.10 -25.11
C LYS A 69 32.45 -3.07 -24.43
N LYS A 70 31.90 -3.39 -23.25
CA LYS A 70 31.41 -2.43 -22.24
C LYS A 70 31.08 -3.09 -20.89
N GLU A 71 32.12 -3.54 -20.21
CA GLU A 71 32.20 -3.54 -18.75
C GLU A 71 33.43 -2.70 -18.34
N THR A 72 33.46 -2.27 -17.07
CA THR A 72 34.27 -1.14 -16.54
C THR A 72 33.96 0.22 -17.18
N GLU A 73 33.89 1.33 -16.44
CA GLU A 73 34.45 1.61 -15.11
C GLU A 73 33.57 2.56 -14.26
N TYR A 74 33.68 2.47 -12.93
CA TYR A 74 32.98 3.32 -11.95
C TYR A 74 34.01 4.15 -11.17
N LYS A 75 33.68 5.42 -10.87
CA LYS A 75 34.36 6.39 -9.96
C LYS A 75 35.46 7.30 -10.54
N LYS A 76 35.52 8.49 -9.92
CA LYS A 76 36.39 9.66 -10.20
C LYS A 76 35.95 10.39 -11.48
N ILE A 77 36.05 11.71 -11.61
CA ILE A 77 36.91 12.69 -10.90
C ILE A 77 36.09 13.90 -10.43
N SER A 78 36.40 14.40 -9.24
CA SER A 78 36.08 15.77 -8.80
C SER A 78 37.35 16.63 -8.83
N SER A 79 37.20 17.94 -9.10
CA SER A 79 38.16 19.04 -8.86
C SER A 79 39.43 19.14 -9.74
N GLY A 80 39.80 20.40 -10.10
CA GLY A 80 41.06 20.79 -10.77
C GLY A 80 40.86 21.43 -12.16
N LEU A 81 40.37 22.68 -12.32
CA LEU A 81 41.03 24.00 -12.17
C LEU A 81 42.06 24.41 -13.26
N ARG A 82 41.77 25.55 -13.94
CA ARG A 82 42.69 26.50 -14.65
C ARG A 82 43.37 25.93 -15.93
N LYS A 83 43.76 26.68 -16.98
CA LYS A 83 43.69 28.08 -17.50
C LYS A 83 43.99 27.94 -19.04
N ASP A 84 43.79 28.86 -20.00
CA ASP A 84 43.44 30.29 -20.07
C ASP A 84 42.81 30.68 -21.44
N ASP A 85 42.40 31.96 -21.58
CA ASP A 85 42.31 32.86 -22.75
C ASP A 85 42.40 32.33 -24.21
N GLU A 86 41.42 32.69 -25.08
CA GLU A 86 41.54 33.86 -25.98
C GLU A 86 40.31 34.13 -26.89
N ASN A 87 40.09 35.44 -27.15
CA ASN A 87 39.41 36.11 -28.27
C ASN A 87 37.87 36.08 -28.48
N ALA A 88 37.37 37.28 -28.78
CA ALA A 88 35.98 37.65 -29.04
C ALA A 88 35.89 38.55 -30.28
N GLN A 89 34.69 38.64 -30.88
CA GLN A 89 34.23 39.61 -31.89
C GLN A 89 32.70 39.40 -32.06
N ASP A 90 31.82 40.39 -32.25
CA ASP A 90 31.98 41.85 -32.26
C ASP A 90 30.59 42.56 -32.10
N SER A 91 30.57 43.89 -32.12
CA SER A 91 29.43 44.83 -32.34
C SER A 91 28.54 45.30 -31.15
N ALA A 92 29.00 46.37 -30.49
CA ALA A 92 28.18 47.57 -30.19
C ALA A 92 28.36 48.60 -31.37
N PRO A 93 27.96 49.91 -31.37
CA PRO A 93 27.78 50.91 -30.29
C PRO A 93 26.36 51.59 -30.35
N SER A 94 25.98 52.67 -29.64
CA SER A 94 26.66 53.84 -29.03
C SER A 94 25.80 54.44 -27.89
N GLY A 95 26.28 55.36 -27.02
CA GLY A 95 27.63 55.92 -26.84
C GLY A 95 27.61 57.29 -26.12
N ASN A 96 28.71 57.62 -25.45
CA ASN A 96 29.15 58.97 -25.01
C ASN A 96 28.50 59.59 -23.74
N ASP A 97 29.20 60.31 -22.85
CA ASP A 97 30.67 60.42 -22.59
C ASP A 97 31.01 61.22 -21.29
N ILE A 98 32.07 60.79 -20.57
CA ILE A 98 33.25 61.59 -20.10
C ILE A 98 33.22 62.50 -18.83
N LEU A 99 34.16 62.19 -17.89
CA LEU A 99 34.84 63.01 -16.83
C LEU A 99 34.00 63.54 -15.63
N ASN A 100 34.46 63.63 -14.37
CA ASN A 100 35.80 63.82 -13.80
C ASN A 100 35.81 63.56 -12.26
N GLU A 101 37.00 63.49 -11.63
CA GLU A 101 37.19 63.42 -10.16
C GLU A 101 37.05 64.80 -9.48
N GLY A 102 36.82 64.83 -8.14
CA GLY A 102 36.97 66.08 -7.36
C GLY A 102 36.42 66.06 -5.92
N SER A 103 37.32 66.15 -4.93
CA SER A 103 37.00 66.31 -3.49
C SER A 103 36.92 67.79 -3.08
N GLY A 104 36.04 68.18 -2.14
CA GLY A 104 36.14 69.53 -1.53
C GLY A 104 34.93 70.06 -0.74
N ASP A 105 35.15 70.30 0.54
CA ASP A 105 34.33 70.94 1.60
C ASP A 105 33.79 72.38 1.31
N GLY A 106 32.84 72.91 2.12
CA GLY A 106 32.69 74.37 2.31
C GLY A 106 31.32 75.10 2.24
N SER A 107 30.39 74.85 3.18
CA SER A 107 29.52 75.83 3.91
C SER A 107 28.73 77.02 3.25
N ARG A 108 27.39 77.06 3.49
CA ARG A 108 26.43 78.19 3.79
C ARG A 108 26.31 79.41 2.80
N ILE A 109 25.17 80.08 2.55
CA ILE A 109 24.15 80.74 3.43
C ILE A 109 22.79 80.97 2.68
N ASN A 110 21.65 80.81 3.39
CA ASN A 110 20.24 81.32 3.26
C ASN A 110 19.54 81.64 1.90
N GLY A 111 18.22 81.33 1.78
CA GLY A 111 17.40 81.84 0.66
C GLY A 111 15.86 81.68 0.70
N ALA A 112 15.34 80.52 0.25
CA ALA A 112 13.91 80.10 0.17
C ALA A 112 12.94 80.93 -0.74
N PRO A 113 11.72 80.44 -1.11
CA PRO A 113 11.13 79.08 -0.93
C PRO A 113 10.52 78.44 -2.22
N ALA A 114 10.27 77.13 -2.23
CA ALA A 114 8.96 76.50 -2.59
C ALA A 114 9.00 74.95 -2.67
N GLU A 115 7.94 74.34 -2.11
CA GLU A 115 7.28 73.05 -2.44
C GLU A 115 7.97 71.67 -2.24
N ALA A 116 7.45 70.98 -1.21
CA ALA A 116 7.05 69.56 -1.13
C ALA A 116 8.08 68.43 -1.34
N SER A 117 8.36 67.71 -0.25
CA SER A 117 9.39 66.67 -0.12
C SER A 117 8.85 65.24 -0.02
N GLU A 118 9.54 64.30 -0.65
CA GLU A 118 9.65 62.92 -0.13
C GLU A 118 10.76 62.82 0.94
N ASP A 119 10.68 61.73 1.70
CA ASP A 119 11.77 60.97 2.36
C ASP A 119 12.30 61.27 3.79
N LEU A 120 12.42 60.13 4.50
CA LEU A 120 13.35 59.73 5.57
C LEU A 120 13.21 60.23 7.03
N ILE A 121 12.97 59.24 7.91
CA ILE A 121 13.75 58.87 9.12
C ILE A 121 14.77 59.93 9.60
N GLY A 122 14.70 60.46 10.83
CA GLY A 122 13.79 60.24 11.96
C GLY A 122 14.44 60.75 13.26
N LYS A 123 13.74 60.72 14.40
CA LYS A 123 14.36 60.65 15.73
C LYS A 123 13.39 60.27 16.84
N GLU A 124 13.95 59.62 17.85
CA GLU A 124 13.30 59.02 19.00
C GLU A 124 12.37 59.98 19.75
N HIS A 125 11.15 59.51 20.06
CA HIS A 125 10.63 59.61 21.42
C HIS A 125 9.76 58.39 21.74
N ASP A 126 10.03 57.82 22.91
CA ASP A 126 9.18 56.96 23.73
C ASP A 126 8.65 55.65 23.10
N ALA A 127 9.34 54.57 23.43
CA ALA A 127 8.83 53.21 23.31
C ALA A 127 7.72 52.97 24.35
N GLU A 128 6.46 53.06 23.94
CA GLU A 128 5.41 52.29 24.62
C GLU A 128 5.56 50.82 24.26
N THR A 129 6.16 50.10 25.19
CA THR A 129 6.22 48.65 25.23
C THR A 129 4.81 48.08 25.46
N ASP A 130 4.12 47.66 24.41
CA ASP A 130 2.94 46.79 24.58
C ASP A 130 3.40 45.34 24.81
N GLU A 131 3.91 45.11 26.02
CA GLU A 131 4.28 43.79 26.56
C GLU A 131 3.05 42.90 26.72
N ASN A 132 2.58 42.23 25.65
CA ASN A 132 1.65 41.09 25.81
C ASN A 132 1.59 40.10 24.63
N THR A 133 2.74 39.58 24.19
CA THR A 133 2.79 38.35 23.35
C THR A 133 3.62 37.21 23.92
N GLU A 134 4.08 37.30 25.16
CA GLU A 134 4.52 36.14 25.93
C GLU A 134 3.30 35.39 26.51
N GLY A 135 2.95 34.25 25.90
CA GLY A 135 1.94 33.32 26.45
C GLY A 135 0.80 32.89 25.50
N LEU A 136 0.66 33.51 24.32
CA LEU A 136 -0.42 33.18 23.39
C LEU A 136 -0.12 31.94 22.52
N CYS A 137 -1.02 30.95 22.63
CA CYS A 137 -1.01 29.70 21.87
C CYS A 137 -1.42 29.92 20.39
N VAL A 138 -0.47 30.13 19.49
CA VAL A 138 -0.75 30.27 18.04
C VAL A 138 0.33 29.62 17.16
N ASP A 139 -0.08 29.20 15.96
CA ASP A 139 0.85 28.99 14.85
C ASP A 139 1.06 30.32 14.12
N LYS A 140 2.32 30.71 13.96
CA LYS A 140 2.78 31.96 13.33
C LYS A 140 3.24 31.75 11.88
N HIS A 141 3.14 30.54 11.35
CA HIS A 141 3.64 30.20 10.01
C HIS A 141 2.79 29.11 9.33
N ASP A 142 2.46 29.29 8.05
CA ASP A 142 1.54 28.42 7.30
C ASP A 142 2.03 26.96 7.19
N LEU A 143 3.36 26.75 7.18
CA LEU A 143 3.97 25.42 7.15
C LEU A 143 4.03 24.71 8.52
N CYS A 144 3.54 25.31 9.61
CA CYS A 144 3.53 24.66 10.93
C CYS A 144 2.88 23.26 10.91
N LYS A 145 1.77 23.10 10.16
CA LYS A 145 1.08 21.82 9.97
C LYS A 145 1.92 20.79 9.19
N PHE A 146 2.77 21.24 8.27
CA PHE A 146 3.70 20.36 7.55
C PHE A 146 4.87 19.96 8.47
N TRP A 147 5.52 20.93 9.09
CA TRP A 147 6.66 20.72 9.97
C TRP A 147 6.34 19.82 11.18
N SER A 148 5.15 19.94 11.76
CA SER A 148 4.70 19.01 12.79
C SER A 148 4.57 17.58 12.28
N THR A 149 3.95 17.36 11.10
CA THR A 149 3.82 16.00 10.53
C THR A 149 5.16 15.31 10.21
N ILE A 150 6.24 16.06 9.98
CA ILE A 150 7.58 15.51 9.74
C ILE A 150 8.45 15.42 11.01
N GLY A 151 7.94 15.83 12.17
CA GLY A 151 8.61 15.65 13.47
C GLY A 151 9.42 16.84 13.99
N GLU A 152 9.31 18.04 13.37
CA GLU A 152 10.02 19.24 13.82
C GLU A 152 9.66 19.66 15.25
N CYS A 153 8.46 19.31 15.75
CA CYS A 153 8.07 19.51 17.14
C CYS A 153 9.06 18.89 18.15
N THR A 154 9.71 17.80 17.76
CA THR A 154 10.77 17.13 18.52
C THR A 154 12.16 17.61 18.09
N SER A 155 12.44 17.71 16.79
CA SER A 155 13.78 18.00 16.25
C SER A 155 14.21 19.46 16.42
N ASN A 156 13.26 20.39 16.33
CA ASN A 156 13.46 21.84 16.36
C ASN A 156 12.53 22.48 17.41
N LYS A 157 12.51 21.86 18.59
CA LYS A 157 11.55 22.13 19.67
C LYS A 157 11.42 23.61 20.01
N ASP A 158 12.52 24.34 20.17
CA ASP A 158 12.50 25.73 20.65
C ASP A 158 11.92 26.70 19.62
N TRP A 159 12.24 26.51 18.34
CA TRP A 159 11.66 27.31 17.26
C TRP A 159 10.18 26.97 17.07
N MET A 160 9.83 25.69 17.06
CA MET A 160 8.46 25.21 16.93
C MET A 160 7.59 25.60 18.15
N THR A 161 8.15 25.70 19.35
CA THR A 161 7.43 26.22 20.53
C THR A 161 7.05 27.68 20.38
N LYS A 162 7.95 28.50 19.81
CA LYS A 162 7.73 29.94 19.63
C LYS A 162 6.88 30.31 18.42
N ASN A 163 6.86 29.45 17.39
CA ASN A 163 6.26 29.77 16.09
C ASN A 163 5.17 28.78 15.63
N CYS A 164 5.07 27.59 16.22
CA CYS A 164 4.13 26.55 15.82
C CYS A 164 3.49 25.88 17.06
N ALA A 165 3.04 26.70 18.02
CA ALA A 165 2.60 26.22 19.32
C ALA A 165 1.35 25.33 19.24
N ILE A 166 0.46 25.56 18.27
CA ILE A 166 -0.75 24.76 18.03
C ILE A 166 -0.36 23.46 17.30
N SER A 167 0.32 23.56 16.16
CA SER A 167 0.76 22.40 15.36
C SER A 167 1.68 21.46 16.12
N CYS A 168 2.37 21.94 17.17
CA CYS A 168 3.21 21.13 18.04
C CYS A 168 2.66 20.88 19.44
N ASN A 169 1.40 21.26 19.72
CA ASN A 169 0.71 20.98 20.98
C ASN A 169 1.58 21.35 22.20
N PHE A 170 2.30 22.47 22.11
CA PHE A 170 2.98 23.06 23.28
C PHE A 170 2.00 23.79 24.18
N CYS A 171 0.82 24.12 23.63
CA CYS A 171 -0.35 24.51 24.39
C CYS A 171 -0.85 23.31 25.21
N ASN A 172 -1.05 23.52 26.52
CA ASN A 172 -1.25 22.42 27.46
C ASN A 172 -2.49 21.60 27.07
N GLY A 173 -2.26 20.30 26.81
CA GLY A 173 -3.04 19.60 25.79
C GLY A 173 -4.46 19.21 26.19
N SER A 174 -5.42 19.57 25.35
CA SER A 174 -6.76 18.97 25.21
C SER A 174 -7.34 19.43 23.87
N ALA A 175 -8.35 18.74 23.32
CA ALA A 175 -9.05 19.20 22.10
C ALA A 175 -9.98 20.38 22.43
N LEU A 176 -9.38 21.49 22.85
CA LEU A 176 -10.08 22.57 23.52
C LEU A 176 -10.98 23.38 22.59
N CYS A 177 -12.06 23.86 23.21
CA CYS A 177 -12.74 25.09 22.82
C CYS A 177 -11.75 26.27 22.87
N ILE A 178 -11.05 26.54 21.77
CA ILE A 178 -10.15 27.68 21.65
C ILE A 178 -10.28 28.33 20.29
N ASP A 179 -9.94 29.62 20.28
CA ASP A 179 -9.71 30.39 19.07
C ASP A 179 -8.31 30.09 18.53
N ARG A 180 -8.27 29.50 17.34
CA ARG A 180 -7.09 29.10 16.58
C ARG A 180 -6.55 30.24 15.69
N HIS A 181 -7.20 31.40 15.68
CA HIS A 181 -6.76 32.58 14.92
C HIS A 181 -6.87 33.88 15.73
N ARG A 182 -5.86 34.75 15.62
CA ARG A 182 -5.77 36.00 16.42
C ARG A 182 -6.93 36.99 16.23
N LEU A 183 -7.60 36.94 15.08
CA LEU A 183 -8.74 37.82 14.76
C LEU A 183 -10.11 37.21 15.12
N CYS A 184 -10.17 36.04 15.76
CA CYS A 184 -11.44 35.40 16.10
C CYS A 184 -12.41 36.30 16.87
N SER A 185 -11.92 37.03 17.89
CA SER A 185 -12.75 37.96 18.66
C SER A 185 -13.26 39.13 17.82
N PHE A 186 -12.43 39.64 16.92
CA PHE A 186 -12.80 40.73 15.99
C PHE A 186 -13.86 40.25 14.98
N TRP A 187 -13.62 39.10 14.35
CA TRP A 187 -14.55 38.49 13.40
C TRP A 187 -15.88 38.10 14.04
N ALA A 188 -15.86 37.54 15.25
CA ALA A 188 -17.08 37.31 16.02
C ALA A 188 -17.83 38.63 16.33
N ALA A 189 -17.10 39.71 16.65
CA ALA A 189 -17.70 41.03 16.90
C ALA A 189 -18.27 41.69 15.62
N ILE A 190 -17.76 41.38 14.43
CA ILE A 190 -18.34 41.79 13.13
C ILE A 190 -19.29 40.74 12.53
N ASN A 191 -19.79 39.81 13.36
CA ASN A 191 -20.83 38.83 13.03
C ASN A 191 -20.43 37.69 12.07
N GLU A 192 -19.13 37.44 11.89
CA GLU A 192 -18.60 36.32 11.09
C GLU A 192 -19.00 34.95 11.65
N CYS A 193 -19.38 34.85 12.92
CA CYS A 193 -19.93 33.61 13.48
C CYS A 193 -21.23 33.16 12.80
N ASP A 194 -22.00 34.11 12.24
CA ASP A 194 -23.23 33.81 11.49
C ASP A 194 -22.99 33.83 9.97
N THR A 195 -22.20 34.77 9.44
CA THR A 195 -21.94 34.89 7.99
C THR A 195 -20.89 33.93 7.45
N ASN A 196 -19.97 33.49 8.31
CA ASN A 196 -18.81 32.64 8.00
C ASN A 196 -18.68 31.50 9.04
N GLY A 197 -19.84 31.04 9.55
CA GLY A 197 -19.94 30.14 10.69
C GLY A 197 -19.09 28.88 10.57
N VAL A 198 -18.98 28.22 9.41
CA VAL A 198 -18.19 26.97 9.29
C VAL A 198 -16.69 27.21 9.57
N TRP A 199 -16.11 28.27 9.02
CA TRP A 199 -14.70 28.61 9.24
C TRP A 199 -14.49 29.08 10.68
N MET A 200 -15.40 29.94 11.15
CA MET A 200 -15.39 30.50 12.50
C MET A 200 -15.68 29.47 13.60
N LEU A 201 -16.43 28.40 13.34
CA LEU A 201 -16.64 27.31 14.31
C LEU A 201 -15.45 26.34 14.33
N SER A 202 -14.77 26.17 13.19
CA SER A 202 -13.59 25.31 13.09
C SER A 202 -12.30 25.95 13.62
N ASN A 203 -12.24 27.30 13.61
CA ASN A 203 -11.06 28.08 13.97
C ASN A 203 -11.31 29.13 15.08
N CYS A 204 -12.55 29.44 15.42
CA CYS A 204 -12.93 30.48 16.40
C CYS A 204 -14.07 30.02 17.34
N ALA A 205 -14.06 28.73 17.70
CA ALA A 205 -15.15 28.06 18.42
C ALA A 205 -15.49 28.75 19.76
N LEU A 206 -14.49 29.34 20.41
CA LEU A 206 -14.61 30.04 21.69
C LEU A 206 -15.24 31.43 21.49
N SER A 207 -14.71 32.23 20.56
CA SER A 207 -15.26 33.54 20.18
C SER A 207 -16.70 33.45 19.68
N CYS A 208 -17.05 32.38 18.97
CA CYS A 208 -18.42 32.11 18.52
C CYS A 208 -19.32 31.43 19.55
N LYS A 209 -18.87 31.26 20.79
CA LYS A 209 -19.67 30.70 21.91
C LYS A 209 -20.27 29.33 21.61
N ALA A 210 -19.64 28.57 20.71
CA ALA A 210 -20.19 27.33 20.15
C ALA A 210 -20.00 26.11 21.05
N CYS A 211 -19.12 26.24 22.03
CA CYS A 211 -18.69 25.16 22.88
C CYS A 211 -19.70 24.85 23.97
N LYS A 212 -20.14 23.60 24.04
CA LYS A 212 -20.87 23.04 25.17
C LYS A 212 -20.20 21.73 25.56
N GLY A 213 -19.86 21.62 26.83
CA GLY A 213 -19.22 20.45 27.44
C GLY A 213 -18.92 20.77 28.90
N LYS A 214 -19.12 19.79 29.79
CA LYS A 214 -18.69 19.91 31.20
C LYS A 214 -17.34 19.19 31.35
N PRO A 215 -16.34 19.76 32.04
CA PRO A 215 -15.18 18.98 32.44
C PRO A 215 -15.64 17.86 33.37
N THR A 216 -15.34 16.61 33.00
CA THR A 216 -15.50 15.47 33.89
C THR A 216 -14.40 15.53 34.94
N ASN A 217 -14.75 16.00 36.14
CA ASN A 217 -13.86 15.97 37.31
C ASN A 217 -13.68 14.53 37.80
N ASP A 218 -12.92 13.73 37.06
CA ASP A 218 -12.36 12.48 37.59
C ASP A 218 -11.00 12.82 38.20
N ILE A 219 -11.02 13.14 39.50
CA ILE A 219 -9.83 13.57 40.24
C ILE A 219 -9.00 12.33 40.57
N SER A 220 -8.06 11.99 39.68
CA SER A 220 -6.92 11.18 40.11
C SER A 220 -6.06 12.02 41.07
N GLU A 221 -5.72 11.47 42.24
CA GLU A 221 -5.08 12.20 43.36
C GLU A 221 -3.67 12.75 43.08
N ASN A 222 -3.15 12.63 41.84
CA ASN A 222 -1.89 13.22 41.41
C ASN A 222 -2.13 14.21 40.27
N GLY A 223 -2.33 15.49 40.62
CA GLY A 223 -2.80 16.54 39.71
C GLY A 223 -1.92 16.80 38.47
N ARG A 224 -2.16 16.05 37.40
CA ARG A 224 -1.69 16.31 36.03
C ARG A 224 -2.77 15.94 35.01
N ASN A 225 -3.13 16.92 34.16
CA ASN A 225 -4.09 16.84 33.05
C ASN A 225 -5.47 16.22 33.34
N THR A 226 -6.47 17.09 33.48
CA THR A 226 -7.87 16.76 33.17
C THR A 226 -8.05 16.68 31.65
N ASP A 227 -7.75 15.53 31.03
CA ASP A 227 -8.10 15.27 29.63
C ASP A 227 -9.64 15.34 29.49
N ILE A 228 -10.14 16.31 28.71
CA ILE A 228 -11.59 16.47 28.49
C ILE A 228 -12.08 15.32 27.60
N VAL A 229 -12.86 14.41 28.16
CA VAL A 229 -13.48 13.30 27.43
C VAL A 229 -14.75 13.79 26.74
N PHE A 230 -14.69 13.92 25.41
CA PHE A 230 -15.86 14.24 24.59
C PHE A 230 -16.79 13.03 24.49
N SER A 231 -18.09 13.27 24.59
CA SER A 231 -19.15 12.31 24.25
C SER A 231 -19.62 12.50 22.79
N GLU A 232 -20.33 11.51 22.22
CA GLU A 232 -20.93 11.63 20.88
C GLU A 232 -21.90 12.84 20.79
N SER A 233 -22.56 13.20 21.89
CA SER A 233 -23.43 14.38 21.99
C SER A 233 -22.71 15.74 21.95
N ASP A 234 -21.41 15.80 22.27
CA ASP A 234 -20.64 17.04 22.24
C ASP A 234 -20.14 17.39 20.82
N CYS A 235 -20.23 16.45 19.88
CA CYS A 235 -19.80 16.61 18.49
C CYS A 235 -20.86 17.34 17.63
N THR A 236 -21.15 18.59 18.02
CA THR A 236 -22.16 19.46 17.39
C THR A 236 -21.77 20.00 16.01
N PHE A 237 -20.48 19.97 15.66
CA PHE A 237 -19.93 20.40 14.38
C PHE A 237 -19.04 19.31 13.75
N VAL A 238 -18.74 19.45 12.46
CA VAL A 238 -17.86 18.52 11.74
C VAL A 238 -16.40 18.94 11.91
N GLN A 239 -15.61 18.14 12.63
CA GLN A 239 -14.16 18.29 12.65
C GLN A 239 -13.52 17.54 11.46
N THR A 240 -12.79 18.27 10.61
CA THR A 240 -12.06 17.76 9.44
C THR A 240 -10.57 17.54 9.69
N ASN A 241 -10.05 18.01 10.82
CA ASN A 241 -8.65 17.86 11.19
C ASN A 241 -8.42 16.56 11.97
N GLU A 242 -7.60 15.66 11.41
CA GLU A 242 -6.99 14.53 12.14
C GLU A 242 -5.99 15.08 13.17
N GLU A 243 -5.84 14.40 14.31
CA GLU A 243 -4.87 14.82 15.34
C GLU A 243 -3.50 14.24 14.97
N ILE A 244 -2.50 15.10 14.85
CA ILE A 244 -1.21 14.79 14.19
C ILE A 244 0.02 14.96 15.09
N VAL A 245 -0.19 15.32 16.36
CA VAL A 245 0.87 15.92 17.20
C VAL A 245 1.25 15.02 18.36
N LYS A 246 0.25 14.44 19.03
CA LYS A 246 0.43 13.46 20.10
C LYS A 246 0.60 12.04 19.54
N ARG A 247 0.22 11.81 18.28
CA ARG A 247 0.30 10.53 17.58
C ARG A 247 1.61 10.37 16.82
N ARG A 248 2.23 9.21 16.94
CA ARG A 248 3.36 8.83 16.08
C ARG A 248 2.84 8.30 14.74
N HIS A 249 2.99 9.09 13.68
CA HIS A 249 2.69 8.65 12.31
C HIS A 249 3.92 8.02 11.64
N ILE A 250 3.66 7.00 10.84
CA ILE A 250 4.64 6.30 9.99
C ILE A 250 4.29 6.62 8.53
N SER A 251 5.30 6.88 7.69
CA SER A 251 5.16 6.95 6.23
C SER A 251 5.89 5.81 5.53
N ILE A 252 5.68 5.71 4.22
CA ILE A 252 6.45 4.78 3.38
C ILE A 252 7.97 5.06 3.40
N SER A 253 8.40 6.32 3.60
CA SER A 253 9.82 6.66 3.72
C SER A 253 10.41 6.17 5.05
N ASP A 254 9.66 6.28 6.16
CA ASP A 254 10.05 5.77 7.47
C ASP A 254 10.24 4.24 7.43
N VAL A 255 9.29 3.53 6.81
CA VAL A 255 9.34 2.08 6.55
C VAL A 255 10.60 1.67 5.79
N ARG A 256 10.87 2.33 4.64
CA ARG A 256 12.02 2.02 3.78
C ARG A 256 13.34 2.29 4.53
N SER A 257 13.41 3.40 5.28
CA SER A 257 14.55 3.77 6.13
C SER A 257 14.81 2.72 7.22
N SER A 258 13.76 2.25 7.91
CA SER A 258 13.86 1.20 8.93
C SER A 258 14.34 -0.13 8.34
N ASN A 259 13.75 -0.58 7.22
CA ASN A 259 14.14 -1.83 6.55
C ASN A 259 15.60 -1.80 6.06
N GLY A 260 16.07 -0.64 5.56
CA GLY A 260 17.45 -0.45 5.13
C GLY A 260 18.45 -0.48 6.29
N LYS A 261 18.14 0.17 7.41
CA LYS A 261 19.04 0.30 8.57
C LYS A 261 19.05 -0.89 9.52
N PHE A 262 17.87 -1.48 9.78
CA PHE A 262 17.67 -2.46 10.86
C PHE A 262 17.17 -3.82 10.36
N GLY A 263 16.84 -3.96 9.07
CA GLY A 263 16.30 -5.20 8.52
C GLY A 263 14.85 -5.53 8.92
N CYS A 264 14.18 -4.63 9.64
CA CYS A 264 12.83 -4.76 10.15
C CYS A 264 12.07 -3.42 10.09
N VAL A 265 10.76 -3.43 10.34
CA VAL A 265 9.94 -2.21 10.46
C VAL A 265 9.34 -2.05 11.86
N THR A 266 9.17 -0.80 12.30
CA THR A 266 8.43 -0.50 13.54
C THR A 266 6.94 -0.53 13.28
N SER A 267 6.16 -1.15 14.18
CA SER A 267 4.70 -1.09 14.15
C SER A 267 4.18 0.30 14.58
N LEU A 268 2.99 0.67 14.11
CA LEU A 268 2.23 1.81 14.63
C LEU A 268 1.87 1.58 16.11
N PRO A 269 2.09 2.54 17.03
CA PRO A 269 1.66 2.42 18.41
C PRO A 269 0.15 2.70 18.54
N PRO A 270 -0.53 2.12 19.56
CA PRO A 270 -1.93 2.42 19.83
C PRO A 270 -2.10 3.89 20.27
N ASN A 271 -3.23 4.49 19.91
CA ASN A 271 -3.54 5.88 20.19
C ASN A 271 -4.94 5.99 20.81
N ASP A 272 -5.12 6.89 21.78
CA ASP A 272 -6.45 7.15 22.35
C ASP A 272 -7.35 7.90 21.36
N CYS A 273 -8.34 7.17 20.82
CA CYS A 273 -9.30 7.68 19.85
C CYS A 273 -10.25 8.74 20.43
N ARG A 274 -10.41 8.82 21.76
CA ARG A 274 -11.35 9.76 22.39
C ARG A 274 -10.82 11.20 22.32
N LYS A 275 -9.50 11.38 22.16
CA LYS A 275 -8.82 12.69 22.01
C LYS A 275 -9.16 13.45 20.73
N ASN A 276 -9.68 12.76 19.70
CA ASN A 276 -10.24 13.41 18.51
C ASN A 276 -11.54 12.73 18.07
N LEU A 277 -12.42 12.45 19.04
CA LEU A 277 -13.63 11.67 18.81
C LEU A 277 -14.50 12.22 17.68
N CYS A 278 -14.70 13.55 17.61
CA CYS A 278 -15.57 14.16 16.61
C CYS A 278 -15.06 14.00 15.16
N TYR A 279 -13.74 13.95 14.94
CA TYR A 279 -13.19 13.54 13.65
C TYR A 279 -13.45 12.05 13.41
N HIS A 280 -13.08 11.20 14.38
CA HIS A 280 -13.20 9.75 14.24
C HIS A 280 -14.64 9.25 14.12
N LEU A 281 -15.65 10.01 14.54
CA LEU A 281 -17.06 9.69 14.32
C LEU A 281 -17.53 10.02 12.88
N LYS A 282 -16.86 10.94 12.17
CA LYS A 282 -17.27 11.40 10.82
C LYS A 282 -16.36 10.91 9.69
N TYR A 283 -15.07 10.72 9.95
CA TYR A 283 -14.04 10.40 8.96
C TYR A 283 -13.04 9.34 9.40
N ARG A 284 -12.59 8.54 8.42
CA ARG A 284 -11.44 7.64 8.53
C ARG A 284 -10.15 8.46 8.61
N THR A 285 -9.23 8.09 9.50
CA THR A 285 -7.84 8.57 9.42
C THR A 285 -7.20 8.14 8.10
N PHE A 286 -6.02 8.67 7.78
CA PHE A 286 -5.24 8.15 6.65
C PHE A 286 -4.66 6.76 6.90
N ASP A 287 -4.29 6.44 8.15
CA ASP A 287 -3.71 5.14 8.53
C ASP A 287 -4.77 4.08 8.92
N GLY A 288 -6.06 4.37 8.81
CA GLY A 288 -7.15 3.47 9.21
C GLY A 288 -7.31 3.27 10.73
N SER A 289 -6.42 3.82 11.57
CA SER A 289 -6.55 3.75 13.03
C SER A 289 -7.83 4.43 13.53
N CYS A 290 -8.30 4.01 14.71
CA CYS A 290 -9.57 4.45 15.29
C CYS A 290 -10.82 4.12 14.46
N ASN A 291 -10.75 3.15 13.53
CA ASN A 291 -11.97 2.55 12.97
C ASN A 291 -12.77 1.89 14.10
N ASN A 292 -12.14 0.94 14.81
CA ASN A 292 -12.57 0.55 16.15
C ASN A 292 -12.07 1.59 17.17
N ILE A 293 -12.94 2.01 18.09
CA ILE A 293 -12.64 3.06 19.08
C ILE A 293 -11.88 2.52 20.29
N ASP A 294 -12.17 1.28 20.70
CA ASP A 294 -11.57 0.65 21.89
C ASP A 294 -10.37 -0.25 21.52
N GLU A 295 -10.27 -0.68 20.26
CA GLU A 295 -9.12 -1.41 19.68
C GLU A 295 -8.51 -0.61 18.50
N PRO A 296 -7.77 0.49 18.76
CA PRO A 296 -7.43 1.51 17.75
C PRO A 296 -6.62 1.04 16.54
N LEU A 297 -5.94 -0.11 16.65
CA LEU A 297 -5.05 -0.67 15.63
C LEU A 297 -5.71 -1.75 14.76
N TRP A 298 -6.96 -2.15 15.05
CA TRP A 298 -7.67 -3.16 14.26
C TRP A 298 -7.98 -2.60 12.86
N GLY A 299 -7.35 -3.19 11.84
CA GLY A 299 -7.39 -2.74 10.45
C GLY A 299 -6.47 -1.56 10.10
N ALA A 300 -5.63 -1.07 11.02
CA ALA A 300 -4.74 0.04 10.77
C ALA A 300 -3.53 -0.35 9.89
N ALA A 301 -2.96 0.64 9.22
CA ALA A 301 -1.70 0.55 8.50
C ALA A 301 -0.50 0.44 9.45
N PHE A 302 0.58 -0.14 8.95
CA PHE A 302 1.83 -0.37 9.68
C PHE A 302 1.67 -1.26 10.93
N THR A 303 0.74 -2.22 10.90
CA THR A 303 0.52 -3.23 11.95
C THR A 303 0.83 -4.64 11.43
N PRO A 304 1.09 -5.64 12.30
CA PRO A 304 1.23 -7.03 11.85
C PRO A 304 -0.06 -7.51 11.19
N PHE A 305 0.06 -8.44 10.24
CA PHE A 305 -1.11 -9.17 9.75
C PHE A 305 -1.67 -10.06 10.87
N ILE A 306 -2.99 -10.29 10.88
CA ILE A 306 -3.55 -11.33 11.75
C ILE A 306 -3.24 -12.72 11.19
N ARG A 307 -3.24 -13.71 12.07
CA ARG A 307 -3.02 -15.13 11.74
C ARG A 307 -4.33 -15.89 11.87
N LEU A 308 -4.81 -16.51 10.80
CA LEU A 308 -5.94 -17.45 10.87
C LEU A 308 -5.50 -18.80 11.46
N LYS A 309 -4.21 -19.14 11.34
CA LYS A 309 -3.56 -20.28 12.02
C LYS A 309 -2.14 -19.89 12.47
N ARG A 310 -1.62 -20.51 13.54
CA ARG A 310 -0.22 -20.34 13.96
C ARG A 310 0.71 -20.60 12.77
N ALA A 311 1.69 -19.72 12.59
CA ALA A 311 2.72 -19.88 11.57
C ALA A 311 3.55 -21.16 11.80
N ILE A 312 4.06 -21.73 10.71
CA ILE A 312 4.97 -22.87 10.73
C ILE A 312 6.26 -22.42 10.04
N TYR A 313 7.38 -22.54 10.74
CA TYR A 313 8.74 -22.27 10.26
C TYR A 313 9.60 -23.50 10.55
N ASP A 314 10.65 -23.76 9.75
CA ASP A 314 11.46 -24.99 9.87
C ASP A 314 12.22 -25.07 11.21
N ASP A 315 12.57 -23.92 11.80
CA ASP A 315 13.17 -23.76 13.14
C ASP A 315 12.13 -23.47 14.24
N GLY A 316 10.85 -23.41 13.88
CA GLY A 316 9.74 -23.03 14.76
C GLY A 316 9.49 -21.53 14.87
N PHE A 317 10.35 -20.64 14.35
CA PHE A 317 10.23 -19.19 14.57
C PHE A 317 10.54 -18.25 13.39
N SER A 318 11.45 -18.56 12.46
CA SER A 318 11.84 -17.60 11.40
C SER A 318 12.38 -18.22 10.11
N ALA A 319 12.92 -19.45 10.12
CA ALA A 319 13.39 -20.13 8.93
C ALA A 319 12.21 -20.53 8.01
N PRO A 320 12.19 -20.11 6.73
CA PRO A 320 11.11 -20.42 5.80
C PRO A 320 10.80 -21.91 5.70
N VAL A 321 9.54 -22.25 5.40
CA VAL A 321 9.13 -23.66 5.26
C VAL A 321 9.93 -24.35 4.15
N ALA A 322 10.46 -25.53 4.46
CA ALA A 322 11.34 -26.33 3.61
C ALA A 322 12.66 -25.63 3.21
N SER A 323 13.21 -24.76 4.08
CA SER A 323 14.56 -24.20 3.91
C SER A 323 15.67 -25.12 4.40
N PHE A 324 15.40 -25.98 5.39
CA PHE A 324 16.37 -26.95 5.92
C PHE A 324 15.97 -28.39 5.58
N ALA A 325 14.70 -28.75 5.81
CA ALA A 325 14.26 -30.14 5.74
C ALA A 325 13.98 -30.63 4.30
N ALA A 326 13.94 -29.72 3.32
CA ALA A 326 13.66 -30.00 1.90
C ALA A 326 12.40 -30.85 1.63
N VAL A 327 11.42 -30.82 2.54
CA VAL A 327 10.20 -31.66 2.49
C VAL A 327 9.18 -31.27 1.41
N ARG A 328 9.44 -30.20 0.65
CA ARG A 328 8.59 -29.74 -0.47
C ARG A 328 9.43 -29.63 -1.75
N PRO A 329 8.85 -29.88 -2.93
CA PRO A 329 9.52 -29.68 -4.22
C PRO A 329 9.96 -28.22 -4.41
N SER A 330 10.85 -27.97 -5.37
CA SER A 330 11.20 -26.60 -5.75
C SER A 330 9.93 -25.85 -6.18
N ALA A 331 9.80 -24.59 -5.76
CA ALA A 331 8.67 -23.74 -6.14
C ALA A 331 8.54 -23.63 -7.68
N ARG A 332 9.66 -23.72 -8.41
CA ARG A 332 9.68 -23.73 -9.88
C ARG A 332 9.08 -24.98 -10.49
N GLU A 333 9.38 -26.16 -9.95
CA GLU A 333 8.84 -27.42 -10.44
C GLU A 333 7.33 -27.50 -10.15
N ALA A 334 6.91 -27.11 -8.95
CA ALA A 334 5.50 -27.01 -8.59
C ALA A 334 4.74 -26.00 -9.47
N SER A 335 5.29 -24.81 -9.71
CA SER A 335 4.69 -23.80 -10.62
C SER A 335 4.53 -24.35 -12.04
N ARG A 336 5.61 -24.85 -12.64
CA ARG A 336 5.62 -25.34 -14.03
C ARG A 336 4.72 -26.55 -14.26
N LEU A 337 4.76 -27.54 -13.37
CA LEU A 337 4.14 -28.85 -13.62
C LEU A 337 2.67 -28.92 -13.17
N LEU A 338 2.22 -27.96 -12.35
CA LEU A 338 0.85 -27.94 -11.83
C LEU A 338 0.04 -26.72 -12.29
N LEU A 339 0.67 -25.54 -12.46
CA LEU A 339 -0.05 -24.29 -12.75
C LEU A 339 0.22 -23.70 -14.14
N SER A 340 1.43 -23.83 -14.68
CA SER A 340 1.81 -23.22 -15.96
C SER A 340 1.08 -23.87 -17.13
N SER A 341 0.42 -23.06 -17.98
CA SER A 341 -0.34 -23.55 -19.12
C SER A 341 -0.60 -22.43 -20.15
N SER A 342 -0.40 -22.75 -21.43
CA SER A 342 -0.92 -21.92 -22.54
C SER A 342 -2.43 -22.10 -22.76
N ALA A 343 -3.04 -23.14 -22.22
CA ALA A 343 -4.48 -23.38 -22.34
C ALA A 343 -5.28 -22.41 -21.45
N GLU A 344 -6.33 -21.84 -22.02
CA GLU A 344 -7.22 -20.88 -21.38
C GLU A 344 -8.62 -21.45 -21.20
N VAL A 345 -9.24 -21.13 -20.08
CA VAL A 345 -10.67 -21.35 -19.82
C VAL A 345 -11.27 -20.00 -19.48
N THR A 346 -12.22 -19.52 -20.28
CA THR A 346 -12.84 -18.19 -20.14
C THR A 346 -14.11 -18.21 -19.30
N THR A 347 -14.54 -17.03 -18.86
CA THR A 347 -15.81 -16.81 -18.17
C THR A 347 -16.71 -15.84 -18.92
N LYS A 348 -17.95 -15.66 -18.45
CA LYS A 348 -18.88 -14.61 -18.91
C LYS A 348 -18.58 -13.22 -18.32
N SER A 349 -17.52 -13.09 -17.54
CA SER A 349 -17.06 -11.81 -17.02
C SER A 349 -15.94 -11.26 -17.90
N ASN A 350 -15.73 -9.94 -17.88
CA ASN A 350 -14.69 -9.27 -18.67
C ASN A 350 -13.37 -9.09 -17.87
N ALA A 351 -12.29 -8.69 -18.54
CA ALA A 351 -10.96 -8.57 -17.94
C ALA A 351 -10.85 -7.45 -16.90
N LEU A 352 -11.79 -6.49 -16.82
CA LEU A 352 -11.89 -5.59 -15.67
C LEU A 352 -12.10 -6.34 -14.35
N LEU A 353 -12.66 -7.55 -14.36
CA LEU A 353 -12.79 -8.35 -13.13
C LEU A 353 -11.41 -8.71 -12.54
N MET A 354 -10.45 -9.10 -13.39
CA MET A 354 -9.06 -9.30 -12.96
C MET A 354 -8.46 -7.99 -12.45
N GLN A 355 -8.64 -6.91 -13.22
CA GLN A 355 -8.02 -5.62 -12.91
C GLN A 355 -8.55 -4.99 -11.61
N TRP A 356 -9.85 -5.15 -11.32
CA TRP A 356 -10.49 -4.73 -10.06
C TRP A 356 -10.02 -5.59 -8.88
N GLY A 357 -9.77 -6.88 -9.09
CA GLY A 357 -9.16 -7.73 -8.06
C GLY A 357 -7.76 -7.26 -7.66
N GLN A 358 -6.92 -6.91 -8.64
CA GLN A 358 -5.61 -6.30 -8.37
C GLN A 358 -5.75 -4.96 -7.64
N PHE A 359 -6.67 -4.10 -8.10
CA PHE A 359 -6.97 -2.79 -7.51
C PHE A 359 -7.33 -2.93 -6.02
N LEU A 360 -8.24 -3.85 -5.67
CA LEU A 360 -8.60 -4.14 -4.27
C LEU A 360 -7.44 -4.74 -3.46
N ALA A 361 -6.66 -5.65 -4.04
CA ALA A 361 -5.49 -6.22 -3.35
C ALA A 361 -4.47 -5.13 -2.98
N HIS A 362 -4.37 -4.08 -3.79
CA HIS A 362 -3.54 -2.90 -3.58
C HIS A 362 -4.18 -1.84 -2.67
N ASP A 363 -5.50 -1.87 -2.45
CA ASP A 363 -6.14 -1.09 -1.39
C ASP A 363 -5.76 -1.67 -0.02
N MET A 364 -6.03 -2.98 0.14
CA MET A 364 -6.06 -3.62 1.45
C MET A 364 -4.70 -4.10 1.95
N SER A 365 -3.71 -4.34 1.08
CA SER A 365 -2.48 -5.00 1.51
C SER A 365 -1.19 -4.66 0.75
N LYS A 366 -0.09 -4.54 1.49
CA LYS A 366 1.28 -4.41 0.99
C LYS A 366 2.30 -4.77 2.06
N THR A 367 3.46 -5.30 1.65
CA THR A 367 4.57 -5.61 2.56
C THR A 367 5.91 -5.29 1.90
N THR A 368 6.75 -4.53 2.58
CA THR A 368 8.10 -4.18 2.13
C THR A 368 8.99 -5.43 2.05
N MET A 369 9.89 -5.40 1.08
CA MET A 369 10.91 -6.42 0.82
C MET A 369 12.25 -5.73 0.58
N LEU A 370 13.35 -6.48 0.57
CA LEU A 370 14.61 -6.00 -0.01
C LEU A 370 14.48 -5.77 -1.52
N ASN A 371 15.42 -5.01 -2.10
CA ASN A 371 15.59 -5.00 -3.54
C ASN A 371 16.05 -6.39 -4.01
N ASN A 372 15.34 -6.99 -4.97
CA ASN A 372 15.69 -8.32 -5.51
C ASN A 372 17.11 -8.38 -6.11
N GLN A 373 17.70 -7.24 -6.50
CA GLN A 373 19.12 -7.16 -6.93
C GLN A 373 20.08 -7.60 -5.82
N GLU A 374 19.76 -7.35 -4.55
CA GLU A 374 20.54 -7.84 -3.39
C GLU A 374 20.47 -9.37 -3.22
N CYS A 375 19.48 -10.01 -3.86
CA CYS A 375 19.30 -11.47 -3.87
C CYS A 375 19.76 -12.13 -5.19
N ALA A 376 20.30 -11.36 -6.13
CA ALA A 376 20.70 -11.86 -7.46
C ALA A 376 21.82 -12.90 -7.42
N THR A 377 22.63 -12.93 -6.35
CA THR A 377 23.73 -13.90 -6.15
C THR A 377 23.27 -15.29 -5.71
N CYS A 378 21.95 -15.52 -5.56
CA CYS A 378 21.38 -16.78 -5.06
C CYS A 378 21.80 -17.17 -3.62
N THR A 379 22.50 -16.27 -2.91
CA THR A 379 22.86 -16.47 -1.49
C THR A 379 21.72 -16.07 -0.57
N THR A 380 21.74 -16.53 0.68
CA THR A 380 20.70 -16.21 1.67
C THR A 380 20.76 -14.75 2.17
N ASN A 381 21.85 -14.01 1.90
CA ASN A 381 22.10 -12.64 2.34
C ASN A 381 21.65 -12.40 3.80
N GLN A 382 22.37 -12.99 4.76
CA GLN A 382 22.04 -12.92 6.20
C GLN A 382 20.61 -13.39 6.53
N GLY A 383 20.08 -14.34 5.75
CA GLY A 383 18.71 -14.85 5.91
C GLY A 383 17.61 -13.88 5.43
N ARG A 384 17.93 -12.86 4.62
CA ARG A 384 16.99 -11.91 4.01
C ARG A 384 16.59 -12.26 2.57
N CYS A 385 17.29 -13.19 1.93
CA CYS A 385 16.95 -13.74 0.62
C CYS A 385 16.56 -15.22 0.74
N PHE A 386 15.56 -15.66 -0.02
CA PHE A 386 15.08 -17.04 -0.06
C PHE A 386 14.79 -17.44 -1.52
N SER A 387 15.82 -17.37 -2.36
CA SER A 387 15.75 -17.61 -3.80
C SER A 387 15.33 -19.04 -4.15
N VAL A 388 14.64 -19.19 -5.29
CA VAL A 388 14.18 -20.50 -5.80
C VAL A 388 15.28 -21.12 -6.65
N MET A 389 15.93 -22.17 -6.14
CA MET A 389 17.00 -22.88 -6.87
C MET A 389 16.44 -23.58 -8.11
N LEU A 390 17.17 -23.47 -9.23
CA LEU A 390 16.78 -23.96 -10.54
C LEU A 390 17.53 -25.25 -10.91
N SER A 391 16.82 -26.17 -11.55
CA SER A 391 17.43 -27.32 -12.22
C SER A 391 18.08 -26.90 -13.53
N ARG A 392 19.23 -27.50 -13.88
CA ARG A 392 19.85 -27.33 -15.20
C ARG A 392 18.98 -27.87 -16.34
N ALA A 393 17.99 -28.71 -16.03
CA ALA A 393 16.98 -29.17 -16.98
C ALA A 393 15.73 -28.27 -17.06
N ASP A 394 15.72 -27.07 -16.45
CA ASP A 394 14.65 -26.09 -16.70
C ASP A 394 14.77 -25.52 -18.12
N PRO A 395 13.73 -25.66 -18.97
CA PRO A 395 13.81 -25.34 -20.39
C PRO A 395 13.89 -23.83 -20.66
N THR A 396 13.43 -23.01 -19.71
CA THR A 396 13.44 -21.54 -19.83
C THR A 396 14.63 -20.96 -19.07
N PHE A 397 14.89 -21.47 -17.87
CA PHE A 397 15.82 -20.84 -16.91
C PHE A 397 17.04 -21.69 -16.57
N GLY A 398 17.28 -22.86 -17.19
CA GLY A 398 18.38 -23.77 -16.84
C GLY A 398 19.80 -23.18 -16.95
N ARG A 399 19.96 -22.06 -17.69
CA ARG A 399 21.18 -21.24 -17.70
C ARG A 399 21.45 -20.52 -16.37
N PHE A 400 20.41 -20.12 -15.66
CA PHE A 400 20.48 -19.42 -14.37
C PHE A 400 20.59 -20.41 -13.20
N GLN A 401 21.11 -19.96 -12.06
CA GLN A 401 21.27 -20.77 -10.84
C GLN A 401 20.01 -20.75 -9.97
N CYS A 402 19.32 -19.62 -9.89
CA CYS A 402 18.08 -19.44 -9.13
C CYS A 402 17.19 -18.36 -9.76
N LEU A 403 15.93 -18.29 -9.31
CA LEU A 403 15.13 -17.08 -9.38
C LEU A 403 15.29 -16.29 -8.06
N PRO A 404 15.72 -15.02 -8.09
CA PRO A 404 15.94 -14.24 -6.89
C PRO A 404 14.62 -13.87 -6.20
N VAL A 405 14.53 -14.13 -4.90
CA VAL A 405 13.35 -13.78 -4.08
C VAL A 405 13.82 -13.16 -2.77
N ALA A 406 13.62 -11.84 -2.62
CA ALA A 406 13.74 -11.18 -1.32
C ALA A 406 12.64 -11.67 -0.36
N ARG A 407 13.00 -11.95 0.90
CA ARG A 407 12.04 -12.22 1.96
C ARG A 407 11.26 -10.95 2.33
N SER A 408 10.06 -11.13 2.85
CA SER A 408 9.26 -10.04 3.41
C SER A 408 9.90 -9.53 4.71
N THR A 409 9.96 -8.20 4.84
CA THR A 409 10.49 -7.54 6.01
C THR A 409 9.58 -7.82 7.23
N PRO A 410 10.14 -8.26 8.37
CA PRO A 410 9.37 -8.54 9.57
C PRO A 410 9.16 -7.26 10.39
N ILE A 411 8.20 -7.30 11.32
CA ILE A 411 8.15 -6.31 12.40
C ILE A 411 9.35 -6.50 13.33
N CYS A 412 9.94 -5.39 13.75
CA CYS A 412 11.06 -5.36 14.67
C CYS A 412 10.69 -6.03 15.99
N GLY A 413 11.58 -6.90 16.48
CA GLY A 413 11.35 -7.69 17.68
C GLY A 413 10.52 -8.96 17.49
N SER A 414 10.09 -9.31 16.27
CA SER A 414 9.48 -10.62 15.97
C SER A 414 10.49 -11.61 15.38
N GLY A 415 10.23 -12.92 15.52
CA GLY A 415 11.08 -13.98 14.99
C GLY A 415 12.35 -14.19 15.80
N THR A 416 12.26 -14.10 17.13
CA THR A 416 13.39 -14.31 18.05
C THR A 416 13.48 -15.74 18.57
N ASP A 417 12.34 -16.41 18.73
CA ASP A 417 12.20 -17.72 19.38
C ASP A 417 10.81 -18.33 19.08
N MET A 418 10.57 -19.56 19.53
CA MET A 418 9.36 -20.34 19.22
C MET A 418 8.05 -19.72 19.74
N ASP A 419 8.10 -18.91 20.79
CA ASP A 419 6.93 -18.24 21.36
C ASP A 419 6.68 -16.88 20.69
N ASN A 420 7.74 -16.26 20.16
CA ASN A 420 7.72 -15.01 19.41
C ASN A 420 8.19 -15.20 17.95
N GLY A 421 7.36 -15.90 17.17
CA GLY A 421 7.61 -16.17 15.75
C GLY A 421 7.65 -14.92 14.86
N ARG A 422 8.23 -15.06 13.68
CA ARG A 422 8.44 -13.98 12.70
C ARG A 422 7.11 -13.52 12.12
N GLU A 423 6.79 -12.25 12.30
CA GLU A 423 5.56 -11.66 11.75
C GLU A 423 5.83 -10.62 10.67
N GLN A 424 5.12 -10.79 9.55
CA GLN A 424 5.03 -9.81 8.48
C GLN A 424 3.90 -8.82 8.78
N TYR A 425 3.95 -7.68 8.10
CA TYR A 425 3.11 -6.53 8.41
C TYR A 425 2.46 -5.94 7.15
N ASN A 426 1.42 -5.15 7.37
CA ASN A 426 0.73 -4.41 6.33
C ASN A 426 1.21 -2.95 6.29
N GLU A 427 1.65 -2.43 5.14
CA GLU A 427 1.83 -0.97 4.95
C GLU A 427 0.51 -0.24 4.69
N ASN A 428 -0.54 -0.97 4.33
CA ASN A 428 -1.83 -0.41 3.95
C ASN A 428 -2.87 -0.51 5.07
N THR A 429 -3.90 0.32 5.01
CA THR A 429 -5.13 0.08 5.79
C THR A 429 -5.73 -1.26 5.33
N ALA A 430 -6.41 -1.98 6.23
CA ALA A 430 -7.09 -3.22 5.84
C ALA A 430 -8.38 -2.94 5.05
N PHE A 431 -8.97 -1.76 5.25
CA PHE A 431 -10.30 -1.41 4.77
C PHE A 431 -10.35 -1.23 3.25
N ILE A 432 -11.54 -1.40 2.69
CA ILE A 432 -11.83 -0.96 1.32
C ILE A 432 -12.23 0.52 1.43
N ASP A 433 -11.24 1.41 1.41
CA ASP A 433 -11.42 2.85 1.61
C ASP A 433 -10.72 3.73 0.56
N ALA A 434 -10.18 3.09 -0.50
CA ALA A 434 -9.40 3.71 -1.57
C ALA A 434 -8.10 4.38 -1.09
N SER A 435 -7.46 3.87 -0.02
CA SER A 435 -6.08 4.20 0.38
C SER A 435 -5.08 4.11 -0.78
N LEU A 436 -5.29 3.26 -1.78
CA LEU A 436 -4.46 3.23 -3.01
C LEU A 436 -4.48 4.56 -3.80
N ILE A 437 -5.52 5.38 -3.62
CA ILE A 437 -5.64 6.75 -4.15
C ILE A 437 -5.19 7.78 -3.10
N TYR A 438 -5.60 7.59 -1.84
CA TYR A 438 -5.47 8.59 -0.76
C TYR A 438 -4.27 8.42 0.18
N GLY A 439 -3.44 7.40 -0.02
CA GLY A 439 -2.35 6.99 0.85
C GLY A 439 -2.84 6.29 2.13
N SER A 440 -1.92 5.54 2.74
CA SER A 440 -2.11 4.94 4.08
C SER A 440 -1.36 5.72 5.19
N SER A 441 -0.93 6.96 4.90
CA SER A 441 -0.23 7.83 5.85
C SER A 441 -0.61 9.29 5.62
N ILE A 442 -0.88 10.01 6.72
CA ILE A 442 -1.21 11.43 6.68
C ILE A 442 -0.04 12.31 6.21
N LYS A 443 1.21 11.85 6.39
CA LYS A 443 2.42 12.52 5.89
C LYS A 443 2.48 12.49 4.36
N ASP A 444 2.06 11.38 3.76
CA ASP A 444 2.16 11.15 2.32
C ASP A 444 1.06 11.88 1.53
N GLN A 445 0.02 12.41 2.19
CA GLN A 445 -1.12 13.10 1.54
C GLN A 445 -0.68 14.23 0.60
N PHE A 446 0.40 14.96 0.96
CA PHE A 446 0.88 16.12 0.21
C PHE A 446 1.45 15.74 -1.16
N LEU A 447 1.75 14.47 -1.42
CA LEU A 447 2.23 14.00 -2.72
C LEU A 447 1.13 14.11 -3.80
N PHE A 448 -0.11 13.76 -3.45
CA PHE A 448 -1.24 13.66 -4.38
C PHE A 448 -2.42 14.59 -4.06
N ARG A 449 -2.46 15.30 -2.93
CA ARG A 449 -3.56 16.22 -2.56
C ARG A 449 -3.22 17.70 -2.77
N ARG A 450 -4.19 18.52 -3.18
CA ARG A 450 -4.15 19.99 -3.20
C ARG A 450 -5.52 20.56 -2.78
N GLY A 451 -5.67 20.89 -1.50
CA GLY A 451 -6.92 21.41 -0.92
C GLY A 451 -8.06 20.39 -1.04
N ALA A 452 -9.14 20.78 -1.71
CA ALA A 452 -10.32 19.95 -1.95
C ALA A 452 -10.10 18.83 -2.97
N PHE A 453 -9.04 18.92 -3.79
CA PHE A 453 -8.85 18.09 -4.98
C PHE A 453 -7.59 17.22 -4.87
N LEU A 454 -7.56 16.15 -5.67
CA LEU A 454 -6.34 15.44 -6.00
C LEU A 454 -5.58 16.20 -7.11
N LYS A 455 -4.25 16.25 -6.96
CA LYS A 455 -3.32 16.86 -7.91
C LYS A 455 -3.35 16.10 -9.23
N THR A 456 -3.57 16.82 -10.32
CA THR A 456 -3.60 16.28 -11.68
C THR A 456 -2.62 17.00 -12.60
N LYS A 457 -2.16 16.33 -13.66
CA LYS A 457 -1.33 16.89 -14.72
C LYS A 457 -2.05 16.72 -16.06
N ILE A 458 -2.06 17.77 -16.88
CA ILE A 458 -2.60 17.69 -18.25
C ILE A 458 -1.47 17.25 -19.19
N ILE A 459 -1.68 16.15 -19.92
CA ILE A 459 -0.75 15.60 -20.90
C ILE A 459 -1.54 15.32 -22.17
N LYS A 460 -1.12 15.88 -23.32
CA LYS A 460 -1.80 15.71 -24.62
C LYS A 460 -3.32 15.93 -24.55
N GLY A 461 -3.74 17.02 -23.90
CA GLY A 461 -5.15 17.39 -23.71
C GLY A 461 -5.93 16.57 -22.68
N ARG A 462 -5.33 15.56 -22.04
CA ARG A 462 -5.99 14.63 -21.11
C ARG A 462 -5.54 14.85 -19.68
N VAL A 463 -6.45 14.63 -18.73
CA VAL A 463 -6.19 14.77 -17.29
C VAL A 463 -5.71 13.44 -16.71
N PHE A 464 -4.50 13.42 -16.15
CA PHE A 464 -3.93 12.30 -15.40
C PHE A 464 -3.66 12.68 -13.95
N PRO A 465 -3.37 11.73 -13.05
CA PRO A 465 -2.72 12.02 -11.76
C PRO A 465 -1.41 12.81 -11.96
N GLN A 466 -0.73 13.18 -10.86
CA GLN A 466 0.65 13.66 -11.00
C GLN A 466 1.54 12.59 -11.63
N VAL A 467 2.56 13.04 -12.36
CA VAL A 467 3.47 12.16 -13.10
C VAL A 467 4.91 12.53 -12.76
N ASP A 468 5.70 11.53 -12.36
CA ASP A 468 7.11 11.67 -11.99
C ASP A 468 8.03 11.89 -13.22
N ALA A 469 9.34 12.01 -12.97
CA ALA A 469 10.34 12.17 -14.04
C ALA A 469 10.48 10.94 -14.96
N ASN A 470 10.01 9.77 -14.52
CA ASN A 470 10.07 8.50 -15.26
C ASN A 470 8.76 8.20 -16.04
N ASN A 471 7.82 9.15 -16.07
CA ASN A 471 6.48 8.99 -16.64
C ASN A 471 5.58 7.98 -15.89
N ASN A 472 5.84 7.74 -14.60
CA ASN A 472 4.94 6.99 -13.71
C ASN A 472 3.86 7.91 -13.13
N ILE A 473 2.64 7.42 -12.97
CA ILE A 473 1.61 8.12 -12.19
C ILE A 473 1.93 8.03 -10.69
N VAL A 474 1.59 9.10 -9.96
CA VAL A 474 1.76 9.23 -8.52
C VAL A 474 0.38 9.20 -7.84
N GLY A 475 0.22 8.34 -6.84
CA GLY A 475 -0.99 8.17 -6.05
C GLY A 475 -0.67 7.65 -4.65
N GLY A 476 -1.68 7.13 -3.95
CA GLY A 476 -1.55 6.59 -2.60
C GLY A 476 -0.75 5.28 -2.48
N ASP A 477 -0.73 4.47 -3.54
CA ASP A 477 0.03 3.23 -3.65
C ASP A 477 1.12 3.35 -4.74
N ASP A 478 2.36 2.98 -4.40
CA ASP A 478 3.53 3.07 -5.30
C ASP A 478 3.54 1.98 -6.40
N ARG A 479 2.72 0.94 -6.25
CA ARG A 479 2.58 -0.15 -7.23
C ARG A 479 1.53 0.16 -8.30
N ALA A 480 0.91 1.35 -8.29
CA ALA A 480 -0.05 1.82 -9.30
C ALA A 480 0.40 1.63 -10.76
N ASN A 481 1.72 1.61 -10.98
CA ASN A 481 2.36 1.48 -12.29
C ASN A 481 2.76 0.04 -12.66
N ILE A 482 2.49 -0.98 -11.82
CA ILE A 482 2.87 -2.39 -12.11
C ILE A 482 2.33 -2.86 -13.46
N PHE A 483 1.16 -2.41 -13.87
CA PHE A 483 0.57 -2.69 -15.17
C PHE A 483 -0.30 -1.51 -15.64
N VAL A 484 -0.30 -1.23 -16.95
CA VAL A 484 -1.04 -0.10 -17.55
C VAL A 484 -2.55 -0.09 -17.25
N GLY A 485 -3.19 -1.26 -17.10
CA GLY A 485 -4.60 -1.34 -16.72
C GLY A 485 -4.87 -0.89 -15.28
N LEU A 486 -3.91 -1.11 -14.37
CA LEU A 486 -3.99 -0.60 -13.00
C LEU A 486 -3.84 0.92 -12.99
N ALA A 487 -2.87 1.45 -13.74
CA ALA A 487 -2.65 2.89 -13.88
C ALA A 487 -3.87 3.61 -14.51
N ALA A 488 -4.59 2.94 -15.41
CA ALA A 488 -5.85 3.41 -15.96
C ALA A 488 -6.95 3.52 -14.88
N LEU A 489 -7.11 2.53 -13.99
CA LEU A 489 -8.07 2.62 -12.88
C LEU A 489 -7.69 3.68 -11.83
N HIS A 490 -6.41 3.85 -11.50
CA HIS A 490 -5.96 4.96 -10.64
C HIS A 490 -6.29 6.32 -11.27
N THR A 491 -6.10 6.46 -12.58
CA THR A 491 -6.49 7.67 -13.34
C THR A 491 -8.00 7.91 -13.29
N LEU A 492 -8.80 6.87 -13.55
CA LEU A 492 -10.26 6.91 -13.50
C LEU A 492 -10.78 7.37 -12.13
N MET A 493 -10.29 6.76 -11.05
CA MET A 493 -10.75 7.09 -9.69
C MET A 493 -10.24 8.44 -9.19
N THR A 494 -9.08 8.91 -9.67
CA THR A 494 -8.60 10.28 -9.42
C THR A 494 -9.52 11.32 -10.07
N ARG A 495 -9.95 11.07 -11.31
CA ARG A 495 -10.95 11.90 -12.00
C ARG A 495 -12.30 11.87 -11.28
N GLN A 496 -12.74 10.69 -10.81
CA GLN A 496 -13.99 10.53 -10.08
C GLN A 496 -14.01 11.34 -8.78
N HIS A 497 -12.90 11.35 -8.02
CA HIS A 497 -12.78 12.23 -6.84
C HIS A 497 -12.93 13.71 -7.22
N ASN A 498 -12.16 14.20 -8.21
CA ASN A 498 -12.20 15.61 -8.59
C ASN A 498 -13.57 16.05 -9.14
N ARG A 499 -14.27 15.16 -9.85
CA ARG A 499 -15.66 15.36 -10.30
C ARG A 499 -16.63 15.50 -9.13
N ILE A 500 -16.52 14.62 -8.13
CA ILE A 500 -17.33 14.68 -6.90
C ILE A 500 -17.02 15.95 -6.10
N ALA A 501 -15.75 16.25 -5.86
CA ALA A 501 -15.30 17.43 -5.12
C ALA A 501 -15.84 18.74 -5.72
N LEU A 502 -15.76 18.88 -7.05
CA LEU A 502 -16.31 20.04 -7.77
C LEU A 502 -17.83 20.15 -7.62
N ALA A 503 -18.55 19.03 -7.62
CA ALA A 503 -20.00 19.03 -7.45
C ALA A 503 -20.41 19.36 -6.00
N LEU A 504 -19.73 18.78 -5.01
CA LEU A 504 -19.95 19.05 -3.59
C LEU A 504 -19.66 20.51 -3.24
N GLN A 505 -18.58 21.09 -3.76
CA GLN A 505 -18.25 22.51 -3.59
C GLN A 505 -19.32 23.44 -4.18
N LYS A 506 -19.97 23.05 -5.29
CA LYS A 506 -21.04 23.84 -5.91
C LYS A 506 -22.36 23.80 -5.12
N ILE A 507 -22.72 22.66 -4.54
CA ILE A 507 -23.96 22.53 -3.75
C ILE A 507 -23.80 23.05 -2.30
N ASN A 508 -22.57 23.09 -1.79
CA ASN A 508 -22.22 23.60 -0.46
C ASN A 508 -21.09 24.66 -0.54
N PRO A 509 -21.37 25.89 -1.00
CA PRO A 509 -20.36 26.95 -1.11
C PRO A 509 -19.71 27.36 0.23
N HIS A 510 -20.34 27.03 1.36
CA HIS A 510 -19.90 27.27 2.73
C HIS A 510 -18.93 26.21 3.27
N TRP A 511 -18.67 25.12 2.54
CA TRP A 511 -17.70 24.11 2.95
C TRP A 511 -16.27 24.53 2.61
N ASP A 512 -15.36 24.40 3.58
CA ASP A 512 -13.93 24.56 3.33
C ASP A 512 -13.34 23.41 2.48
N ALA A 513 -12.09 23.59 2.07
CA ALA A 513 -11.37 22.64 1.24
C ALA A 513 -11.10 21.29 1.92
N ASP A 514 -11.01 21.23 3.26
CA ASP A 514 -10.81 19.99 4.00
C ASP A 514 -12.13 19.20 4.08
N ARG A 515 -13.26 19.88 4.33
CA ARG A 515 -14.62 19.31 4.33
C ARG A 515 -14.99 18.73 2.97
N VAL A 516 -14.76 19.47 1.88
CA VAL A 516 -15.00 18.97 0.51
C VAL A 516 -14.13 17.75 0.20
N PHE A 517 -12.84 17.77 0.54
CA PHE A 517 -11.95 16.63 0.33
C PHE A 517 -12.40 15.39 1.11
N HIS A 518 -12.71 15.54 2.41
CA HIS A 518 -13.04 14.41 3.26
C HIS A 518 -14.41 13.78 2.91
N GLU A 519 -15.42 14.58 2.54
CA GLU A 519 -16.68 14.04 1.98
C GLU A 519 -16.47 13.37 0.62
N SER A 520 -15.60 13.92 -0.24
CA SER A 520 -15.26 13.29 -1.53
C SER A 520 -14.51 11.97 -1.37
N ARG A 521 -13.52 11.91 -0.46
CA ARG A 521 -12.79 10.68 -0.09
C ARG A 521 -13.76 9.63 0.46
N LYS A 522 -14.63 10.03 1.38
CA LYS A 522 -15.66 9.17 2.01
C LYS A 522 -16.63 8.59 0.98
N LEU A 523 -17.13 9.41 0.05
CA LEU A 523 -18.03 8.96 -1.02
C LEU A 523 -17.30 8.06 -2.04
N VAL A 524 -16.07 8.37 -2.43
CA VAL A 524 -15.29 7.48 -3.32
C VAL A 524 -15.02 6.12 -2.68
N GLY A 525 -14.67 6.08 -1.39
CA GLY A 525 -14.55 4.82 -0.64
C GLY A 525 -15.86 4.02 -0.67
N ALA A 526 -17.00 4.67 -0.41
CA ALA A 526 -18.32 4.05 -0.49
C ALA A 526 -18.66 3.51 -1.90
N ILE A 527 -18.26 4.19 -2.97
CA ILE A 527 -18.42 3.73 -4.36
C ILE A 527 -17.60 2.44 -4.60
N VAL A 528 -16.33 2.41 -4.16
CA VAL A 528 -15.47 1.22 -4.28
C VAL A 528 -16.04 0.05 -3.46
N GLN A 529 -16.55 0.30 -2.25
CA GLN A 529 -17.25 -0.71 -1.45
C GLN A 529 -18.50 -1.23 -2.16
N LYS A 530 -19.39 -0.35 -2.64
CA LYS A 530 -20.62 -0.75 -3.33
C LYS A 530 -20.32 -1.63 -4.55
N ILE A 531 -19.41 -1.21 -5.43
CA ILE A 531 -19.01 -2.00 -6.61
C ILE A 531 -18.42 -3.35 -6.15
N THR A 532 -17.62 -3.36 -5.10
CA THR A 532 -17.00 -4.59 -4.59
C THR A 532 -18.02 -5.59 -4.07
N TYR A 533 -18.88 -5.18 -3.14
CA TYR A 533 -19.84 -6.10 -2.50
C TYR A 533 -21.05 -6.45 -3.38
N LYS A 534 -21.48 -5.56 -4.28
CA LYS A 534 -22.70 -5.75 -5.07
C LYS A 534 -22.45 -6.16 -6.54
N GLU A 535 -21.27 -5.89 -7.11
CA GLU A 535 -20.95 -6.22 -8.52
C GLU A 535 -19.78 -7.22 -8.64
N TYR A 536 -18.70 -7.08 -7.87
CA TYR A 536 -17.48 -7.91 -7.98
C TYR A 536 -17.58 -9.26 -7.25
N LEU A 537 -17.82 -9.25 -5.93
CA LEU A 537 -17.87 -10.48 -5.11
C LEU A 537 -18.91 -11.52 -5.59
N PRO A 538 -20.10 -11.13 -6.12
CA PRO A 538 -21.03 -12.08 -6.73
C PRO A 538 -20.45 -12.89 -7.89
N ARG A 539 -19.48 -12.35 -8.64
CA ARG A 539 -18.81 -13.06 -9.75
C ARG A 539 -17.74 -14.02 -9.27
N LEU A 540 -17.08 -13.72 -8.14
CA LEU A 540 -16.09 -14.62 -7.54
C LEU A 540 -16.72 -15.78 -6.77
N LEU A 541 -17.70 -15.48 -5.92
CA LEU A 541 -18.29 -16.41 -4.95
C LEU A 541 -19.56 -17.11 -5.48
N GLY A 542 -20.06 -16.68 -6.64
CA GLY A 542 -21.16 -17.32 -7.34
C GLY A 542 -22.45 -17.39 -6.53
N LYS A 543 -23.16 -18.52 -6.65
CA LYS A 543 -24.42 -18.78 -5.92
C LYS A 543 -24.23 -18.78 -4.40
N ARG A 544 -23.00 -18.98 -3.89
CA ARG A 544 -22.70 -19.02 -2.45
C ARG A 544 -22.54 -17.64 -1.81
N THR A 545 -22.42 -16.55 -2.58
CA THR A 545 -22.25 -15.17 -2.07
C THR A 545 -23.20 -14.81 -0.93
N ARG A 546 -24.50 -15.10 -1.09
CA ARG A 546 -25.55 -14.81 -0.09
C ARG A 546 -25.37 -15.60 1.21
N ILE A 547 -24.82 -16.82 1.14
CA ILE A 547 -24.60 -17.70 2.30
C ILE A 547 -23.32 -17.28 3.04
N ILE A 548 -22.26 -16.96 2.29
CA ILE A 548 -20.94 -16.60 2.84
C ILE A 548 -21.01 -15.24 3.55
N LEU A 549 -21.48 -14.21 2.84
CA LEU A 549 -21.51 -12.84 3.37
C LEU A 549 -22.74 -12.63 4.26
N GLY A 550 -23.89 -13.17 3.86
CA GLY A 550 -25.18 -12.86 4.50
C GLY A 550 -25.66 -11.43 4.19
N PRO A 551 -26.83 -11.01 4.71
CA PRO A 551 -27.18 -9.60 4.79
C PRO A 551 -26.14 -8.83 5.63
N TYR A 552 -26.13 -7.51 5.51
CA TYR A 552 -25.40 -6.65 6.44
C TYR A 552 -26.32 -6.32 7.62
N GLU A 553 -25.89 -6.66 8.84
CA GLU A 553 -26.70 -6.52 10.06
C GLU A 553 -26.30 -5.27 10.89
N GLY A 554 -25.24 -4.58 10.48
CA GLY A 554 -24.65 -3.44 11.18
C GLY A 554 -23.15 -3.62 11.40
N TYR A 555 -22.53 -2.60 11.98
CA TYR A 555 -21.14 -2.68 12.44
C TYR A 555 -21.08 -3.44 13.77
N ASP A 556 -20.17 -4.41 13.87
CA ASP A 556 -19.87 -5.16 15.09
C ASP A 556 -18.41 -4.88 15.52
N GLU A 557 -18.26 -4.10 16.58
CA GLU A 557 -16.98 -3.71 17.18
C GLU A 557 -16.15 -4.89 17.70
N ARG A 558 -16.72 -6.08 17.82
CA ARG A 558 -16.01 -7.30 18.25
C ARG A 558 -15.35 -8.02 17.07
N ILE A 559 -15.62 -7.62 15.83
CA ILE A 559 -15.03 -8.22 14.63
C ILE A 559 -13.74 -7.49 14.27
N ASN A 560 -12.63 -8.23 14.23
CA ASN A 560 -11.36 -7.70 13.75
C ASN A 560 -11.33 -7.73 12.19
N PRO A 561 -11.24 -6.57 11.52
CA PRO A 561 -11.22 -6.45 10.06
C PRO A 561 -9.81 -6.58 9.46
N SER A 562 -8.74 -6.66 10.27
CA SER A 562 -7.36 -6.74 9.79
C SER A 562 -7.17 -7.85 8.75
N ILE A 563 -6.28 -7.60 7.79
CA ILE A 563 -5.95 -8.59 6.76
C ILE A 563 -5.21 -9.77 7.38
N ALA A 564 -5.70 -10.97 7.10
CA ALA A 564 -5.01 -12.21 7.41
C ALA A 564 -3.78 -12.37 6.53
N ASN A 565 -2.68 -12.81 7.14
CA ASN A 565 -1.43 -13.09 6.43
C ASN A 565 -1.68 -14.13 5.32
N GLU A 566 -2.54 -15.11 5.59
CA GLU A 566 -2.86 -16.20 4.66
C GLU A 566 -3.82 -15.78 3.53
N PHE A 567 -4.57 -14.68 3.74
CA PHE A 567 -5.36 -14.05 2.69
C PHE A 567 -4.45 -13.36 1.65
N THR A 568 -3.53 -12.49 2.06
CA THR A 568 -2.64 -11.76 1.11
C THR A 568 -1.43 -12.58 0.67
N GLY A 569 -0.92 -13.47 1.52
CA GLY A 569 0.23 -14.33 1.23
C GLY A 569 -0.10 -15.51 0.31
N CYS A 570 -1.35 -15.95 0.27
CA CYS A 570 -1.81 -17.07 -0.56
C CYS A 570 -3.18 -16.86 -1.21
N ALA A 571 -4.26 -16.72 -0.44
CA ALA A 571 -5.61 -16.95 -0.97
C ALA A 571 -6.03 -15.95 -2.06
N PHE A 572 -5.88 -14.65 -1.82
CA PHE A 572 -6.29 -13.58 -2.74
C PHE A 572 -5.34 -13.40 -3.95
N ARG A 573 -4.33 -14.29 -4.09
CA ARG A 573 -3.42 -14.34 -5.25
C ARG A 573 -3.96 -15.13 -6.43
N PHE A 574 -5.18 -15.70 -6.33
CA PHE A 574 -5.85 -16.40 -7.46
C PHE A 574 -5.92 -15.51 -8.71
N GLY A 575 -6.01 -14.19 -8.54
CA GLY A 575 -6.03 -13.21 -9.65
C GLY A 575 -4.84 -13.30 -10.61
N HIS A 576 -3.71 -13.87 -10.19
CA HIS A 576 -2.56 -14.08 -11.07
C HIS A 576 -2.81 -15.09 -12.20
N GLY A 577 -3.73 -16.05 -12.02
CA GLY A 577 -4.18 -16.94 -13.11
C GLY A 577 -5.20 -16.28 -14.05
N MET A 578 -5.81 -15.18 -13.63
CA MET A 578 -6.77 -14.42 -14.43
C MET A 578 -6.09 -13.48 -15.45
N ILE A 579 -4.76 -13.36 -15.40
CA ILE A 579 -3.95 -12.51 -16.27
C ILE A 579 -3.90 -13.07 -17.69
N GLN A 580 -4.25 -12.23 -18.66
CA GLN A 580 -4.14 -12.49 -20.10
C GLN A 580 -2.75 -12.15 -20.64
N GLU A 581 -2.32 -12.78 -21.73
CA GLU A 581 -1.01 -12.48 -22.36
C GLU A 581 -1.00 -11.21 -23.20
N PHE A 582 -2.18 -10.76 -23.66
CA PHE A 582 -2.35 -9.61 -24.53
C PHE A 582 -3.63 -8.85 -24.21
N TYR A 583 -3.58 -7.53 -24.27
CA TYR A 583 -4.71 -6.64 -24.02
C TYR A 583 -4.93 -5.74 -25.25
N PRO A 584 -6.04 -5.87 -25.98
CA PRO A 584 -6.29 -5.06 -27.17
C PRO A 584 -6.55 -3.59 -26.80
N PHE A 585 -6.25 -2.69 -27.73
CA PHE A 585 -6.69 -1.30 -27.68
C PHE A 585 -7.80 -1.10 -28.71
N LEU A 586 -8.97 -0.61 -28.27
CA LEU A 586 -10.14 -0.44 -29.14
C LEU A 586 -10.52 1.03 -29.34
N ASN A 587 -10.95 1.38 -30.55
CA ASN A 587 -11.48 2.70 -30.87
C ASN A 587 -12.91 2.92 -30.29
N GLU A 588 -13.55 4.03 -30.64
CA GLU A 588 -14.91 4.36 -30.18
C GLU A 588 -16.01 3.44 -30.72
N ASN A 589 -15.76 2.77 -31.86
CA ASN A 589 -16.63 1.75 -32.46
C ASN A 589 -16.35 0.33 -31.94
N PHE A 590 -15.40 0.18 -31.01
CA PHE A 590 -14.87 -1.10 -30.50
C PHE A 590 -14.07 -1.94 -31.51
N ASP A 591 -13.63 -1.35 -32.63
CA ASP A 591 -12.65 -2.00 -33.52
C ASP A 591 -11.25 -2.00 -32.89
N GLN A 592 -10.49 -3.07 -33.10
CA GLN A 592 -9.12 -3.16 -32.61
C GLN A 592 -8.17 -2.28 -33.44
N VAL A 593 -7.59 -1.27 -32.78
CA VAL A 593 -6.58 -0.36 -33.35
C VAL A 593 -5.15 -0.63 -32.86
N GLY A 594 -4.98 -1.65 -32.02
CA GLY A 594 -3.68 -2.09 -31.52
C GLY A 594 -3.84 -2.94 -30.26
N GLY A 595 -2.87 -2.83 -29.36
CA GLY A 595 -2.88 -3.47 -28.05
C GLY A 595 -1.49 -3.52 -27.44
N VAL A 596 -1.37 -4.23 -26.32
CA VAL A 596 -0.13 -4.36 -25.56
C VAL A 596 0.00 -5.78 -25.00
N PRO A 597 1.13 -6.48 -25.26
CA PRO A 597 1.46 -7.70 -24.54
C PRO A 597 1.58 -7.43 -23.03
N PHE A 598 1.18 -8.36 -22.18
CA PHE A 598 1.14 -8.16 -20.73
C PHE A 598 2.47 -7.64 -20.17
N ASN A 599 3.57 -8.29 -20.55
CA ASN A 599 4.92 -7.97 -20.07
C ASN A 599 5.37 -6.56 -20.51
N ASP A 600 5.01 -6.13 -21.73
CA ASP A 600 5.32 -4.81 -22.26
C ASP A 600 4.46 -3.72 -21.59
N GLY A 601 3.27 -4.09 -21.11
CA GLY A 601 2.40 -3.23 -20.30
C GLY A 601 2.87 -3.04 -18.86
N MET A 602 3.95 -3.70 -18.40
CA MET A 602 4.44 -3.60 -17.02
C MET A 602 5.39 -2.41 -16.84
N PHE A 603 5.12 -1.52 -15.87
CA PHE A 603 5.91 -0.30 -15.61
C PHE A 603 6.04 0.65 -16.82
N LYS A 604 5.09 0.58 -17.78
CA LYS A 604 5.07 1.41 -18.99
C LYS A 604 3.82 2.30 -19.08
N SER A 605 3.55 3.07 -18.02
CA SER A 605 2.45 4.05 -17.97
C SER A 605 2.45 5.05 -19.15
N GLY A 606 3.60 5.24 -19.82
CA GLY A 606 3.70 5.92 -21.11
C GLY A 606 2.70 5.47 -22.19
N HIS A 607 2.22 4.21 -22.20
CA HIS A 607 1.16 3.79 -23.13
C HIS A 607 -0.15 4.56 -22.91
N ILE A 608 -0.60 4.71 -21.66
CA ILE A 608 -1.85 5.44 -21.36
C ILE A 608 -1.64 6.96 -21.42
N LEU A 609 -0.46 7.47 -21.06
CA LEU A 609 -0.14 8.91 -21.19
C LEU A 609 -0.10 9.39 -22.64
N ASN A 610 0.23 8.49 -23.58
CA ASN A 610 0.28 8.81 -25.00
C ASN A 610 -1.08 8.64 -25.70
N ASN A 611 -1.86 7.61 -25.36
CA ASN A 611 -3.05 7.20 -26.11
C ASN A 611 -4.39 7.48 -25.39
N GLY A 612 -4.34 7.86 -24.10
CA GLY A 612 -5.51 7.88 -23.22
C GLY A 612 -5.75 6.54 -22.52
N ILE A 613 -6.63 6.54 -21.53
CA ILE A 613 -7.02 5.31 -20.81
C ILE A 613 -8.08 4.49 -21.56
N ASP A 614 -8.92 5.17 -22.33
CA ASP A 614 -10.13 4.60 -22.94
C ASP A 614 -9.89 3.41 -23.87
N PRO A 615 -8.88 3.40 -24.77
CA PRO A 615 -8.71 2.28 -25.69
C PRO A 615 -8.40 0.97 -24.96
N LEU A 616 -7.62 1.05 -23.88
CA LEU A 616 -7.33 -0.10 -23.00
C LEU A 616 -8.54 -0.49 -22.16
N ILE A 617 -9.31 0.48 -21.63
CA ILE A 617 -10.54 0.18 -20.88
C ILE A 617 -11.55 -0.54 -21.76
N ARG A 618 -11.76 -0.10 -23.02
CA ARG A 618 -12.63 -0.82 -23.97
C ARG A 618 -12.13 -2.24 -24.23
N GLY A 619 -10.82 -2.45 -24.39
CA GLY A 619 -10.23 -3.78 -24.49
C GLY A 619 -10.48 -4.66 -23.26
N LEU A 620 -10.38 -4.09 -22.05
CA LEU A 620 -10.66 -4.78 -20.78
C LEU A 620 -12.17 -5.10 -20.60
N LEU A 621 -13.07 -4.35 -21.25
CA LEU A 621 -14.51 -4.59 -21.25
C LEU A 621 -14.93 -5.73 -22.20
N THR A 622 -14.21 -5.93 -23.30
CA THR A 622 -14.53 -6.94 -24.33
C THR A 622 -13.82 -8.27 -24.14
N LEU A 623 -12.58 -8.24 -23.63
CA LEU A 623 -11.76 -9.43 -23.38
C LEU A 623 -12.36 -10.24 -22.22
N PRO A 624 -12.68 -11.54 -22.37
CA PRO A 624 -13.17 -12.35 -21.25
C PRO A 624 -12.11 -12.54 -20.17
N THR A 625 -12.54 -12.67 -18.91
CA THR A 625 -11.65 -13.08 -17.82
C THR A 625 -11.35 -14.58 -17.91
N LYS A 626 -10.08 -14.95 -17.67
CA LYS A 626 -9.69 -16.36 -17.47
C LYS A 626 -10.15 -16.87 -16.11
N MET A 627 -10.35 -18.17 -16.02
CA MET A 627 -10.42 -18.93 -14.78
C MET A 627 -9.03 -19.04 -14.12
N PRO A 628 -8.90 -18.86 -12.79
CA PRO A 628 -7.62 -18.66 -12.12
C PRO A 628 -6.73 -19.92 -11.99
N GLN A 629 -7.26 -21.12 -12.26
CA GLN A 629 -6.59 -22.42 -12.06
C GLN A 629 -5.28 -22.58 -12.87
N ARG A 630 -5.10 -21.78 -13.94
CA ARG A 630 -3.97 -21.90 -14.89
C ARG A 630 -3.24 -20.57 -15.06
N LEU A 631 -1.95 -20.55 -14.75
CA LEU A 631 -1.08 -19.39 -14.97
C LEU A 631 -0.48 -19.44 -16.37
N THR A 632 -0.46 -18.30 -17.06
CA THR A 632 -0.01 -18.19 -18.45
C THR A 632 1.51 -18.03 -18.56
N LEU A 633 2.10 -18.30 -19.71
CA LEU A 633 3.56 -18.24 -19.92
C LEU A 633 4.11 -16.80 -19.78
N ALA A 634 3.32 -15.77 -20.11
CA ALA A 634 3.64 -14.38 -19.78
C ALA A 634 3.85 -14.14 -18.27
N VAL A 635 3.26 -14.98 -17.40
CA VAL A 635 3.30 -14.89 -15.93
C VAL A 635 4.33 -15.87 -15.32
N THR A 636 4.50 -17.07 -15.87
CA THR A 636 5.45 -18.07 -15.33
C THR A 636 6.84 -18.02 -15.96
N GLU A 637 7.01 -17.42 -17.14
CA GLU A 637 8.28 -17.47 -17.89
C GLU A 637 8.90 -16.10 -18.18
N ARG A 638 8.09 -15.04 -18.25
CA ARG A 638 8.50 -13.70 -18.75
C ARG A 638 8.23 -12.55 -17.77
N ILE A 639 7.63 -12.81 -16.61
CA ILE A 639 7.28 -11.73 -15.69
C ILE A 639 8.55 -11.08 -15.12
N PHE A 640 8.56 -9.75 -15.03
CA PHE A 640 9.75 -8.98 -14.63
C PHE A 640 11.00 -9.28 -15.50
N GLY A 641 10.79 -9.65 -16.77
CA GLY A 641 11.84 -9.91 -17.77
C GLY A 641 12.28 -11.38 -17.84
N ASN A 642 12.63 -12.00 -16.72
CA ASN A 642 13.05 -13.41 -16.64
C ASN A 642 12.70 -14.00 -15.25
N SER A 643 11.40 -14.15 -14.94
CA SER A 643 10.95 -14.69 -13.66
C SER A 643 9.61 -15.43 -13.77
N ASP A 644 9.16 -15.99 -12.64
CA ASP A 644 7.97 -16.82 -12.51
C ASP A 644 7.14 -16.38 -11.29
N LEU A 645 5.97 -15.79 -11.53
CA LEU A 645 5.10 -15.34 -10.44
C LEU A 645 4.50 -16.50 -9.63
N GLY A 646 4.25 -17.64 -10.27
CA GLY A 646 3.78 -18.84 -9.58
C GLY A 646 4.82 -19.34 -8.59
N SER A 647 6.08 -19.42 -9.02
CA SER A 647 7.22 -19.71 -8.13
C SER A 647 7.32 -18.72 -6.97
N ILE A 648 7.22 -17.42 -7.25
CA ILE A 648 7.28 -16.36 -6.23
C ILE A 648 6.14 -16.51 -5.21
N ASN A 649 4.92 -16.84 -5.63
CA ASN A 649 3.77 -17.01 -4.73
C ASN A 649 3.95 -18.21 -3.78
N ILE A 650 4.44 -19.33 -4.30
CA ILE A 650 4.74 -20.53 -3.50
C ILE A 650 5.85 -20.21 -2.49
N GLN A 651 6.94 -19.60 -2.96
CA GLN A 651 8.08 -19.23 -2.13
C GLN A 651 7.70 -18.18 -1.06
N ARG A 652 6.79 -17.25 -1.39
CA ARG A 652 6.24 -16.26 -0.45
C ARG A 652 5.40 -16.91 0.65
N GLY A 653 4.58 -17.91 0.31
CA GLY A 653 3.82 -18.67 1.30
C GLY A 653 4.72 -19.40 2.31
N ARG A 654 5.83 -19.97 1.83
CA ARG A 654 6.86 -20.59 2.65
C ARG A 654 7.64 -19.57 3.52
N ASP A 655 7.98 -18.40 2.96
CA ASP A 655 8.61 -17.27 3.66
C ASP A 655 7.74 -16.68 4.78
N HIS A 656 6.42 -16.65 4.58
CA HIS A 656 5.42 -16.18 5.55
C HIS A 656 5.02 -17.26 6.58
N GLY A 657 5.60 -18.46 6.50
CA GLY A 657 5.29 -19.57 7.40
C GLY A 657 3.84 -20.07 7.30
N ILE A 658 3.23 -20.02 6.11
CA ILE A 658 1.83 -20.42 5.91
C ILE A 658 1.71 -21.96 5.95
N PRO A 659 0.85 -22.52 6.82
CA PRO A 659 0.58 -23.97 6.88
C PRO A 659 0.19 -24.59 5.53
N GLY A 660 0.51 -25.88 5.36
CA GLY A 660 0.15 -26.65 4.17
C GLY A 660 -1.36 -26.74 3.92
N TYR A 661 -1.75 -26.99 2.68
CA TYR A 661 -3.13 -26.97 2.17
C TYR A 661 -4.13 -27.78 3.01
N VAL A 662 -3.76 -28.97 3.49
CA VAL A 662 -4.62 -29.83 4.32
C VAL A 662 -5.05 -29.14 5.62
N ALA A 663 -4.21 -28.27 6.20
CA ALA A 663 -4.52 -27.50 7.40
C ALA A 663 -5.66 -26.47 7.16
N TRP A 664 -5.83 -26.02 5.92
CA TRP A 664 -6.87 -25.09 5.48
C TRP A 664 -8.18 -25.80 5.17
N ARG A 665 -8.13 -27.00 4.58
CA ARG A 665 -9.31 -27.88 4.46
C ARG A 665 -9.97 -28.10 5.82
N LYS A 666 -9.18 -28.46 6.84
CA LYS A 666 -9.66 -28.65 8.22
C LYS A 666 -10.20 -27.36 8.84
N PHE A 667 -9.57 -26.20 8.60
CA PHE A 667 -10.08 -24.90 9.05
C PHE A 667 -11.43 -24.54 8.40
N CYS A 668 -11.64 -24.96 7.16
CA CYS A 668 -12.86 -24.73 6.39
C CYS A 668 -13.91 -25.84 6.53
N ASN A 669 -13.76 -26.77 7.49
CA ASN A 669 -14.65 -27.91 7.72
C ASN A 669 -14.91 -28.78 6.47
N LEU A 670 -13.90 -28.91 5.60
CA LEU A 670 -13.94 -29.79 4.44
C LEU A 670 -13.57 -31.24 4.84
N PRO A 671 -13.92 -32.25 4.02
CA PRO A 671 -13.56 -33.65 4.28
C PRO A 671 -12.07 -33.83 4.57
N GLU A 672 -11.79 -34.65 5.60
CA GLU A 672 -10.44 -35.05 6.00
C GLU A 672 -9.71 -35.73 4.83
N VAL A 673 -8.40 -35.52 4.77
CA VAL A 673 -7.52 -36.03 3.71
C VAL A 673 -6.30 -36.67 4.39
N LYS A 674 -6.04 -37.93 4.07
CA LYS A 674 -4.94 -38.76 4.60
C LYS A 674 -3.98 -39.21 3.49
N ASP A 675 -4.47 -39.35 2.26
CA ASP A 675 -3.64 -39.51 1.06
C ASP A 675 -4.21 -38.68 -0.11
N PHE A 676 -3.45 -38.59 -1.20
CA PHE A 676 -3.83 -37.86 -2.42
C PHE A 676 -5.12 -38.39 -3.09
N ASP A 677 -5.60 -39.58 -2.72
CA ASP A 677 -6.88 -40.11 -3.25
C ASP A 677 -8.12 -39.47 -2.61
N ASP A 678 -8.05 -39.05 -1.34
CA ASP A 678 -9.15 -38.35 -0.64
C ASP A 678 -9.42 -36.95 -1.20
N LEU A 679 -8.45 -36.40 -1.97
CA LEU A 679 -8.59 -35.16 -2.71
C LEU A 679 -9.64 -35.23 -3.83
N ASN A 680 -10.11 -36.42 -4.21
CA ASN A 680 -11.15 -36.60 -5.25
C ASN A 680 -12.45 -35.82 -4.96
N THR A 681 -12.69 -35.47 -3.70
CA THR A 681 -13.83 -34.66 -3.22
C THR A 681 -13.80 -33.20 -3.68
N THR A 682 -12.64 -32.67 -4.07
CA THR A 682 -12.46 -31.27 -4.49
C THR A 682 -11.49 -31.08 -5.66
N ILE A 683 -10.78 -32.13 -6.07
CA ILE A 683 -9.90 -32.18 -7.25
C ILE A 683 -10.27 -33.46 -8.01
N SER A 684 -11.32 -33.39 -8.83
CA SER A 684 -11.85 -34.53 -9.59
C SER A 684 -10.81 -35.15 -10.55
N SER A 685 -9.93 -34.32 -11.13
CA SER A 685 -8.90 -34.76 -12.06
C SER A 685 -7.86 -35.68 -11.41
N GLY A 686 -7.94 -36.98 -11.71
CA GLY A 686 -6.95 -37.97 -11.30
C GLY A 686 -5.53 -37.66 -11.80
N VAL A 687 -5.38 -36.98 -12.94
CA VAL A 687 -4.07 -36.54 -13.46
C VAL A 687 -3.45 -35.49 -12.53
N ILE A 688 -4.23 -34.52 -12.05
CA ILE A 688 -3.74 -33.50 -11.12
C ILE A 688 -3.36 -34.15 -9.77
N ARG A 689 -4.20 -35.07 -9.26
CA ARG A 689 -3.91 -35.81 -8.01
C ARG A 689 -2.64 -36.67 -8.11
N ASN A 690 -2.43 -37.33 -9.25
CA ASN A 690 -1.21 -38.11 -9.52
C ASN A 690 0.04 -37.20 -9.63
N ASN A 691 -0.06 -36.05 -10.28
CA ASN A 691 1.05 -35.09 -10.35
C ASN A 691 1.40 -34.50 -8.97
N LEU A 692 0.39 -34.21 -8.14
CA LEU A 692 0.58 -33.82 -6.75
C LEU A 692 1.29 -34.92 -5.94
N LYS A 693 0.87 -36.19 -6.07
CA LYS A 693 1.50 -37.35 -5.43
C LYS A 693 2.96 -37.53 -5.86
N LEU A 694 3.23 -37.37 -7.16
CA LEU A 694 4.58 -37.45 -7.72
C LEU A 694 5.52 -36.35 -7.17
N LEU A 695 5.03 -35.13 -7.01
CA LEU A 695 5.84 -33.96 -6.63
C LEU A 695 5.98 -33.76 -5.12
N TYR A 696 4.89 -33.85 -4.36
CA TYR A 696 4.88 -33.53 -2.93
C TYR A 696 5.17 -34.73 -2.02
N LYS A 697 5.02 -35.95 -2.51
CA LYS A 697 5.20 -37.25 -1.81
C LYS A 697 4.25 -37.52 -0.64
N HIS A 698 3.92 -36.50 0.15
CA HIS A 698 2.96 -36.51 1.26
C HIS A 698 1.95 -35.38 1.08
N VAL A 699 0.69 -35.61 1.44
CA VAL A 699 -0.42 -34.72 1.11
C VAL A 699 -0.42 -33.44 1.97
N GLU A 700 0.13 -33.53 3.18
CA GLU A 700 0.33 -32.43 4.13
C GLU A 700 1.35 -31.40 3.62
N ASN A 701 2.27 -31.82 2.75
CA ASN A 701 3.34 -30.98 2.22
C ASN A 701 2.87 -30.04 1.10
N ILE A 702 1.67 -30.22 0.54
CA ILE A 702 1.11 -29.37 -0.51
C ILE A 702 1.06 -27.91 -0.01
N ASP A 703 1.72 -26.99 -0.72
CA ASP A 703 1.66 -25.56 -0.42
C ASP A 703 0.21 -25.03 -0.55
N MET A 704 -0.25 -24.19 0.37
CA MET A 704 -1.62 -23.65 0.37
C MET A 704 -2.02 -23.10 -1.01
N TYR A 705 -1.17 -22.24 -1.59
CA TYR A 705 -1.41 -21.63 -2.91
C TYR A 705 -1.61 -22.66 -4.03
N ILE A 706 -0.85 -23.77 -4.04
CA ILE A 706 -1.01 -24.85 -5.02
C ILE A 706 -2.33 -25.58 -4.79
N GLY A 707 -2.50 -26.13 -3.58
CA GLY A 707 -3.64 -27.02 -3.29
C GLY A 707 -4.99 -26.31 -3.44
N SER A 708 -5.09 -25.07 -2.97
CA SER A 708 -6.35 -24.31 -3.03
C SER A 708 -6.67 -23.75 -4.42
N LEU A 709 -5.66 -23.56 -5.28
CA LEU A 709 -5.85 -23.09 -6.66
C LEU A 709 -6.20 -24.24 -7.62
N LEU A 710 -5.78 -25.47 -7.31
CA LEU A 710 -6.10 -26.68 -8.07
C LEU A 710 -7.46 -27.30 -7.74
N GLU A 711 -8.19 -26.75 -6.76
CA GLU A 711 -9.56 -27.18 -6.49
C GLU A 711 -10.51 -26.85 -7.65
N ASP A 712 -11.42 -27.78 -7.94
CA ASP A 712 -12.51 -27.58 -8.87
C ASP A 712 -13.38 -26.38 -8.41
N PRO A 713 -13.73 -25.44 -9.31
CA PRO A 713 -14.59 -24.32 -8.98
C PRO A 713 -15.95 -24.78 -8.42
N VAL A 714 -16.40 -24.14 -7.34
CA VAL A 714 -17.80 -24.32 -6.88
C VAL A 714 -18.75 -23.74 -7.94
N ASP A 715 -19.92 -24.34 -8.14
CA ASP A 715 -20.89 -23.92 -9.17
C ASP A 715 -21.18 -22.40 -9.17
N GLY A 716 -20.82 -21.75 -10.28
CA GLY A 716 -20.94 -20.31 -10.51
C GLY A 716 -19.86 -19.43 -9.84
N ALA A 717 -18.91 -20.02 -9.11
CA ALA A 717 -17.76 -19.33 -8.51
C ALA A 717 -16.49 -19.50 -9.38
N MET A 718 -15.46 -18.68 -9.13
CA MET A 718 -14.19 -18.76 -9.87
C MET A 718 -13.19 -19.76 -9.28
N PHE A 719 -13.40 -20.22 -8.05
CA PHE A 719 -12.46 -21.06 -7.31
C PHE A 719 -13.17 -22.05 -6.37
N GLY A 720 -12.40 -23.01 -5.88
CA GLY A 720 -12.88 -24.08 -5.03
C GLY A 720 -13.19 -23.69 -3.57
N PRO A 721 -13.68 -24.66 -2.78
CA PRO A 721 -14.22 -24.43 -1.45
C PRO A 721 -13.21 -23.82 -0.44
N THR A 722 -11.92 -24.13 -0.53
CA THR A 722 -10.90 -23.58 0.40
C THR A 722 -10.70 -22.09 0.17
N LEU A 723 -10.54 -21.65 -1.09
CA LEU A 723 -10.44 -20.22 -1.41
C LEU A 723 -11.76 -19.49 -1.08
N LEU A 724 -12.90 -20.09 -1.39
CA LEU A 724 -14.23 -19.57 -1.08
C LEU A 724 -14.45 -19.35 0.42
N CYS A 725 -13.96 -20.24 1.26
CA CYS A 725 -13.94 -20.11 2.72
C CYS A 725 -13.04 -18.95 3.19
N VAL A 726 -11.76 -18.93 2.80
CA VAL A 726 -10.78 -17.95 3.31
C VAL A 726 -11.05 -16.54 2.78
N VAL A 727 -11.26 -16.40 1.46
CA VAL A 727 -11.58 -15.11 0.82
C VAL A 727 -12.93 -14.60 1.32
N GLY A 728 -13.93 -15.47 1.37
CA GLY A 728 -15.27 -15.15 1.87
C GLY A 728 -15.27 -14.63 3.32
N LYS A 729 -14.52 -15.29 4.21
CA LYS A 729 -14.38 -14.86 5.60
C LYS A 729 -13.69 -13.50 5.74
N GLN A 730 -12.62 -13.23 4.98
CA GLN A 730 -11.95 -11.92 5.01
C GLN A 730 -12.90 -10.81 4.57
N PHE A 731 -13.61 -10.96 3.43
CA PHE A 731 -14.55 -9.94 2.98
C PHE A 731 -15.74 -9.76 3.93
N LYS A 732 -16.20 -10.81 4.61
CA LYS A 732 -17.21 -10.65 5.66
C LYS A 732 -16.68 -9.81 6.83
N ASN A 733 -15.50 -10.13 7.34
CA ASN A 733 -14.86 -9.35 8.42
C ASN A 733 -14.60 -7.89 8.02
N LEU A 734 -14.17 -7.64 6.79
CA LEU A 734 -13.95 -6.30 6.22
C LEU A 734 -15.23 -5.48 6.07
N ARG A 735 -16.40 -6.11 6.01
CA ARG A 735 -17.69 -5.45 5.95
C ARG A 735 -18.24 -5.19 7.35
N ASP A 736 -18.25 -6.24 8.18
CA ASP A 736 -18.97 -6.23 9.45
C ASP A 736 -18.14 -5.56 10.56
N GLY A 737 -16.80 -5.64 10.49
CA GLY A 737 -15.86 -4.95 11.38
C GLY A 737 -15.40 -3.55 10.90
N ASP A 738 -16.00 -3.00 9.83
CA ASP A 738 -15.71 -1.65 9.35
C ASP A 738 -16.82 -0.67 9.79
N ARG A 739 -16.52 0.16 10.80
CA ARG A 739 -17.47 1.18 11.29
C ARG A 739 -17.88 2.17 10.21
N PHE A 740 -17.06 2.34 9.18
CA PHE A 740 -17.27 3.24 8.06
C PHE A 740 -17.79 2.53 6.78
N TYR A 741 -18.26 1.29 6.89
CA TYR A 741 -18.90 0.59 5.77
C TYR A 741 -20.13 1.37 5.29
N TYR A 742 -20.31 1.47 3.97
CA TYR A 742 -21.23 2.44 3.40
C TYR A 742 -22.71 2.22 3.75
N GLU A 743 -23.13 1.00 4.07
CA GLU A 743 -24.51 0.71 4.51
C GLU A 743 -24.74 1.02 6.00
N ASN A 744 -23.72 1.49 6.74
CA ASN A 744 -23.88 1.93 8.13
C ASN A 744 -24.61 3.28 8.22
N LYS A 745 -25.82 3.25 8.78
CA LYS A 745 -26.70 4.41 8.96
C LYS A 745 -26.16 5.50 9.90
N LYS A 746 -25.11 5.21 10.70
CA LYS A 746 -24.38 6.25 11.47
C LYS A 746 -23.46 7.11 10.58
N ILE A 747 -23.14 6.64 9.37
CA ILE A 747 -22.10 7.21 8.50
C ILE A 747 -22.70 7.95 7.31
N PHE A 748 -23.76 7.40 6.71
CA PHE A 748 -24.53 8.00 5.63
C PHE A 748 -26.03 7.96 5.97
N THR A 749 -26.78 8.98 5.56
CA THR A 749 -28.25 9.01 5.71
C THR A 749 -28.91 7.98 4.78
N PRO A 750 -30.17 7.56 5.03
CA PRO A 750 -30.89 6.63 4.15
C PRO A 750 -30.96 7.07 2.67
N GLU A 751 -31.01 8.37 2.42
CA GLU A 751 -31.05 8.97 1.08
C GLU A 751 -29.66 8.96 0.41
N GLN A 752 -28.59 9.12 1.20
CA GLN A 752 -27.20 9.00 0.74
C GLN A 752 -26.85 7.53 0.40
N ILE A 753 -27.07 6.62 1.36
CA ILE A 753 -27.77 5.35 1.18
C ILE A 753 -28.12 4.90 -0.26
N GLU A 754 -29.34 5.26 -0.61
CA GLU A 754 -30.00 5.01 -1.89
C GLU A 754 -29.22 5.59 -3.08
N ALA A 755 -28.71 6.82 -2.96
CA ALA A 755 -27.90 7.45 -4.02
C ALA A 755 -26.62 6.65 -4.32
N ILE A 756 -25.95 6.09 -3.31
CA ILE A 756 -24.78 5.22 -3.48
C ILE A 756 -25.18 3.87 -4.08
N ASN A 757 -26.30 3.27 -3.68
CA ASN A 757 -26.74 2.00 -4.24
C ASN A 757 -27.05 2.07 -5.75
N ASN A 758 -27.44 3.24 -6.25
CA ASN A 758 -27.74 3.48 -7.68
C ASN A 758 -26.50 3.67 -8.58
N ILE A 759 -25.31 3.97 -8.04
CA ILE A 759 -24.10 4.06 -8.86
C ILE A 759 -23.62 2.67 -9.29
N THR A 760 -23.06 2.51 -10.49
CA THR A 760 -22.48 1.25 -10.97
C THR A 760 -21.06 1.44 -11.47
N LEU A 761 -20.29 0.36 -11.64
CA LEU A 761 -18.98 0.46 -12.31
C LEU A 761 -19.12 1.09 -13.71
N SER A 762 -20.15 0.68 -14.47
CA SER A 762 -20.47 1.27 -15.78
C SER A 762 -20.70 2.78 -15.72
N ARG A 763 -21.39 3.29 -14.68
CA ARG A 763 -21.59 4.72 -14.48
C ARG A 763 -20.29 5.47 -14.16
N VAL A 764 -19.40 4.87 -13.35
CA VAL A 764 -18.08 5.45 -13.04
C VAL A 764 -17.19 5.50 -14.29
N LEU A 765 -17.22 4.45 -15.13
CA LEU A 765 -16.53 4.42 -16.42
C LEU A 765 -17.02 5.55 -17.35
N CYS A 766 -18.34 5.76 -17.47
CA CYS A 766 -18.91 6.87 -18.23
C CYS A 766 -18.62 8.26 -17.63
N ASP A 767 -18.50 8.39 -16.31
CA ASP A 767 -18.32 9.67 -15.61
C ASP A 767 -16.87 10.17 -15.59
N SER A 768 -15.90 9.24 -15.69
CA SER A 768 -14.47 9.52 -15.53
C SER A 768 -13.58 9.04 -16.68
N GLY A 769 -14.15 8.33 -17.67
CA GLY A 769 -13.52 8.10 -18.98
C GLY A 769 -13.30 9.39 -19.76
N GLU A 770 -12.65 9.30 -20.92
CA GLU A 770 -12.41 10.44 -21.80
C GLU A 770 -13.60 10.61 -22.76
N ASN A 771 -13.83 9.59 -23.58
CA ASN A 771 -14.91 9.39 -24.55
C ASN A 771 -15.52 7.97 -24.41
N LEU A 772 -15.69 7.46 -23.18
CA LEU A 772 -16.43 6.22 -22.92
C LEU A 772 -17.93 6.52 -22.99
N ILE A 773 -18.48 6.48 -24.21
CA ILE A 773 -19.91 6.76 -24.49
C ILE A 773 -20.82 5.52 -24.50
N HIS A 774 -20.23 4.32 -24.64
CA HIS A 774 -20.93 3.04 -24.64
C HIS A 774 -20.23 2.07 -23.66
N VAL A 775 -21.02 1.37 -22.84
CA VAL A 775 -20.55 0.48 -21.77
C VAL A 775 -21.52 -0.71 -21.60
N PRO A 776 -21.09 -1.85 -21.02
CA PRO A 776 -22.03 -2.89 -20.63
C PRO A 776 -22.95 -2.41 -19.51
N LYS A 777 -24.19 -2.92 -19.47
CA LYS A 777 -25.17 -2.57 -18.43
C LYS A 777 -24.70 -2.93 -17.01
N GLU A 778 -24.02 -4.07 -16.86
CA GLU A 778 -23.30 -4.46 -15.64
C GLU A 778 -21.80 -4.42 -15.94
N GLY A 779 -21.01 -3.68 -15.15
CA GLY A 779 -19.64 -3.31 -15.53
C GLY A 779 -18.68 -4.49 -15.74
N PHE A 780 -18.94 -5.64 -15.12
CA PHE A 780 -18.13 -6.84 -15.24
C PHE A 780 -18.65 -7.86 -16.27
N ASN A 781 -19.78 -7.65 -16.94
CA ASN A 781 -20.22 -8.57 -18.00
C ASN A 781 -19.31 -8.46 -19.22
N GLN A 782 -18.87 -9.62 -19.74
CA GLN A 782 -18.39 -9.69 -21.11
C GLN A 782 -19.62 -9.68 -22.03
N VAL A 783 -19.65 -8.72 -22.94
CA VAL A 783 -20.73 -8.52 -23.91
C VAL A 783 -20.12 -8.18 -25.27
N LYS A 784 -20.89 -8.34 -26.35
CA LYS A 784 -20.48 -7.86 -27.67
C LYS A 784 -20.65 -6.34 -27.77
N ALA A 785 -20.03 -5.73 -28.77
CA ALA A 785 -20.20 -4.30 -29.04
C ALA A 785 -21.67 -3.91 -29.32
N GLU A 786 -22.44 -4.79 -29.99
CA GLU A 786 -23.86 -4.62 -30.28
C GLU A 786 -24.78 -4.60 -29.04
N ASP A 787 -24.31 -5.14 -27.90
CA ASP A 787 -25.05 -5.22 -26.63
C ASP A 787 -24.70 -4.07 -25.65
N LEU A 788 -23.80 -3.16 -26.04
CA LEU A 788 -23.39 -2.03 -25.21
C LEU A 788 -24.49 -0.96 -25.17
N ILE A 789 -24.71 -0.38 -23.99
CA ILE A 789 -25.73 0.66 -23.81
C ILE A 789 -25.09 2.07 -23.80
N PRO A 790 -25.78 3.10 -24.36
CA PRO A 790 -25.29 4.47 -24.30
C PRO A 790 -25.26 5.00 -22.86
N CYS A 791 -24.19 5.72 -22.50
CA CYS A 791 -23.98 6.24 -21.16
C CYS A 791 -25.05 7.24 -20.69
N ASN A 792 -25.86 7.83 -21.56
CA ASN A 792 -26.98 8.70 -21.15
C ASN A 792 -28.17 7.90 -20.56
N THR A 793 -28.23 6.59 -20.78
CA THR A 793 -29.25 5.69 -20.19
C THR A 793 -28.96 5.30 -18.74
N LEU A 794 -27.72 5.50 -18.28
CA LEU A 794 -27.29 5.17 -16.92
C LEU A 794 -27.48 6.35 -15.97
N GLN A 795 -28.27 6.16 -14.91
CA GLN A 795 -28.55 7.17 -13.89
C GLN A 795 -27.25 7.71 -13.24
N GLN A 796 -27.12 9.03 -13.17
CA GLN A 796 -26.04 9.70 -12.43
C GLN A 796 -26.32 9.69 -10.92
N ILE A 797 -25.26 9.70 -10.11
CA ILE A 797 -25.41 9.78 -8.65
C ILE A 797 -26.08 11.11 -8.25
N ASN A 798 -27.19 11.01 -7.51
CA ASN A 798 -27.86 12.18 -6.97
C ASN A 798 -27.08 12.70 -5.75
N LEU A 799 -26.40 13.84 -5.89
CA LEU A 799 -25.65 14.47 -4.79
C LEU A 799 -26.49 15.43 -3.94
N THR A 800 -27.77 15.62 -4.24
CA THR A 800 -28.67 16.46 -3.43
C THR A 800 -28.71 16.07 -1.95
N PRO A 801 -28.66 14.77 -1.55
CA PRO A 801 -28.57 14.36 -0.15
C PRO A 801 -27.27 14.77 0.60
N TRP A 802 -26.28 15.35 -0.09
CA TRP A 802 -25.09 15.96 0.54
C TRP A 802 -25.22 17.48 0.73
N LYS A 803 -26.31 18.10 0.26
CA LYS A 803 -26.57 19.52 0.49
C LYS A 803 -26.88 19.75 1.97
N THR A 804 -26.16 20.70 2.56
CA THR A 804 -26.39 21.18 3.93
C THR A 804 -26.86 22.63 3.88
N THR A 805 -27.68 23.03 4.85
CA THR A 805 -27.90 24.45 5.13
C THR A 805 -26.66 25.02 5.83
N MET A 806 -26.54 26.36 5.82
CA MET A 806 -25.69 27.06 6.79
C MET A 806 -26.22 26.83 8.21
#